data_AF-A0A5C5WWI8-F1
#
_entry.id   AF-A0A5C5WWI8-F1
#
_cell.length_a   1.000
_cell.length_b   1.000
_cell.length_c   1.000
_cell.angle_alpha   90.00
_cell.angle_beta   90.00
_cell.angle_gamma   90.00
#
_symmetry.space_group_name_H-M   'P 1'
#
loop_
_entity.id
_entity.type
_entity.pdbx_description
1 polymer ?
#
loop_
_entity_poly.entity_id
_entity_poly.type
_entity_poly.pdbx_seq_one_letter_code
_entity_poly.pdbx_strand_id
1 'polypeptide(L)'
;MGNFVDVNNDGLGTALDALRVINRLGSNSPTIAVTLLQDSLPRGSATTQPGLEFDLKTNHYALAIDVSIGELGDETVSLRIGDDSATTHDITDWIVDNHVTFTSDQIDEFYGEELPDGDHPIRIAISGPHSEPIEFTLTVDRRVPELLDVLPKRSVLVGDSTIAVQVTTPGEALFLDLESISLVDSSDASRVFRPSQIERSSVDQGFIVNFDQAIPAGNFELRVDESRIATPAGNAVGNEIRSIPLSFLTPTAIWTNTAGGDWGDAENWQSGEVPSEDDVVLIDVPDGVIVEGPIANLVTIEHLTLRGELRSNSNFQAKTISVDRGTLRISNGSAASDVLYTSRTGDGRIVVEDGLMRIDNGLVEVPIQVGNGGTLLVSGGVELNSTIEIAGESVQSPATVSFGESQQVTGRGIFELVGADSRSSRIISRGQGYVDIADTLTVRGSRGSVEAGVDNPINLRARLVDDGREADESGERSIEISGLGSETGLVDLRIDTPIGLVQLDSHANTTLVNRGSAPIEFRDRALLTNVSIQSRVLVTDTLRLHENATLNSVLTIEGTDESLARISLEGSVNLDGDGEIVFAGSTTDPLQQRIDMVVGSQNLPQEVAIGSGITVRGNVGTFLGSLGADLDFSGTVVGDADTSIVLRHIATREGFRVNSIDGAVTIDDPLDNLKVSGIGNSVISVLDDQRWNAAELMLDIHVEAGAILELSGSATAGSTTISGDITLLGDDTDRAQVLLTGTEPVVGDGAIIFAGDTTKPFGNLFKADLKGGTLDPRITISGRNGLFGGEATYAGSITVTDDGTIAIGKLSGDGDSITIDSRDGTVLAGELESITVNGIENSDIVIHPYADLGFPGDGFDLDTLGFDRLTDVTLNLPVRMLGGVLLVAERMELNSTFTMIGDEDTEVRGDLQPANSRIQFQNMGDDDKVVELTGNGAILFGPSINRSDLVDSVHIITGANTSSISAGPDITLGGQSGTIGQIVHAGPLASEAGAIIHLRHYVTSPGRIDLTPQAGRLYLHSVDSDLDSVVIDGTEGSVLYTNGLGLNNPTINIPLFVQNLPSESFRVGLVVDGDLQLNSTLTLVDQSTFLALTDDDRPSDEKLSHLLGTGTVVLAQFDPNPNDDIAVSGHSISSANSLTIEAGVTIRAGKGSISSGDVLRIRGIIIDLHGQLNVGDVVDE
;
A
#
# COMPACT_ATOMS: atom_id res chain seq x y z
N MET A 1 -50.57 -37.20 53.40
CA MET A 1 -49.62 -36.43 54.24
C MET A 1 -49.56 -37.06 55.63
N GLY A 2 -48.40 -37.56 56.04
CA GLY A 2 -48.13 -38.08 57.39
C GLY A 2 -46.96 -37.32 58.03
N ASN A 3 -46.88 -37.31 59.37
CA ASN A 3 -45.83 -36.62 60.12
C ASN A 3 -44.46 -37.31 59.93
N PHE A 4 -43.43 -36.55 59.55
CA PHE A 4 -42.04 -37.04 59.51
C PHE A 4 -41.38 -36.92 60.88
N VAL A 5 -40.31 -37.69 61.11
CA VAL A 5 -39.50 -37.59 62.33
C VAL A 5 -38.54 -36.42 62.14
N ASP A 6 -38.70 -35.39 62.96
CA ASP A 6 -37.80 -34.25 63.05
C ASP A 6 -36.40 -34.73 63.48
N VAL A 7 -35.47 -34.77 62.53
CA VAL A 7 -34.10 -35.27 62.74
C VAL A 7 -33.10 -34.14 62.95
N ASN A 8 -33.48 -32.89 62.66
CA ASN A 8 -32.67 -31.73 62.93
C ASN A 8 -33.01 -31.06 64.28
N ASN A 9 -34.10 -31.53 64.91
CA ASN A 9 -34.63 -31.11 66.20
C ASN A 9 -35.13 -29.65 66.23
N ASP A 10 -35.68 -29.16 65.12
CA ASP A 10 -36.29 -27.82 64.97
C ASP A 10 -37.77 -27.76 65.41
N GLY A 11 -38.33 -28.91 65.79
CA GLY A 11 -39.70 -29.09 66.27
C GLY A 11 -40.71 -29.45 65.19
N LEU A 12 -40.31 -29.57 63.92
CA LEU A 12 -41.20 -29.84 62.80
C LEU A 12 -40.72 -31.07 62.02
N GLY A 13 -41.60 -32.04 61.80
CA GLY A 13 -41.33 -33.15 60.88
C GLY A 13 -41.48 -32.68 59.44
N THR A 14 -40.46 -32.03 58.88
CA THR A 14 -40.52 -31.43 57.53
C THR A 14 -40.05 -32.40 56.43
N ALA A 15 -40.29 -32.06 55.17
CA ALA A 15 -39.71 -32.79 54.03
C ALA A 15 -38.17 -32.74 54.04
N LEU A 16 -37.57 -31.70 54.63
CA LEU A 16 -36.13 -31.57 54.82
C LEU A 16 -35.59 -32.63 55.79
N ASP A 17 -36.34 -32.95 56.84
CA ASP A 17 -36.01 -34.02 57.78
C ASP A 17 -36.10 -35.41 57.13
N ALA A 18 -37.10 -35.62 56.26
CA ALA A 18 -37.21 -36.84 55.47
C ALA A 18 -36.03 -36.99 54.49
N LEU A 19 -35.60 -35.90 53.82
CA LEU A 19 -34.43 -35.89 52.93
C LEU A 19 -33.15 -36.32 53.64
N ARG A 20 -32.95 -35.82 54.87
CA ARG A 20 -31.76 -36.13 55.68
C ARG A 20 -31.73 -37.59 56.14
N VAL A 21 -32.89 -38.19 56.39
CA VAL A 21 -32.99 -39.63 56.70
C VAL A 21 -32.68 -40.48 55.48
N ILE A 22 -33.17 -40.09 54.29
CA ILE A 22 -32.97 -40.84 53.04
C ILE A 22 -31.49 -40.80 52.60
N ASN A 23 -30.85 -39.64 52.65
CA ASN A 23 -29.42 -39.49 52.32
C ASN A 23 -28.49 -40.27 53.26
N ARG A 24 -28.94 -40.59 54.49
CA ARG A 24 -28.16 -41.35 55.46
C ARG A 24 -28.36 -42.87 55.35
N LEU A 25 -29.36 -43.32 54.59
CA LEU A 25 -29.70 -44.73 54.41
C LEU A 25 -29.28 -45.31 53.05
N GLY A 26 -28.90 -44.49 52.07
CA GLY A 26 -28.45 -44.92 50.74
C GLY A 26 -26.93 -44.91 50.58
N SER A 27 -26.24 -45.97 51.01
CA SER A 27 -24.88 -46.25 50.55
C SER A 27 -24.95 -46.83 49.12
N ASN A 28 -24.35 -46.11 48.15
CA ASN A 28 -23.92 -46.52 46.80
C ASN A 28 -24.58 -45.85 45.58
N SER A 29 -25.52 -44.90 45.74
CA SER A 29 -25.92 -43.99 44.64
C SER A 29 -26.54 -42.70 45.18
N PRO A 30 -26.08 -41.49 44.82
CA PRO A 30 -26.71 -40.25 45.25
C PRO A 30 -28.10 -40.12 44.59
N THR A 31 -29.14 -39.97 45.41
CA THR A 31 -30.50 -39.68 44.93
C THR A 31 -30.88 -38.28 45.41
N ILE A 32 -30.96 -37.30 44.50
CA ILE A 32 -31.49 -35.97 44.83
C ILE A 32 -33.02 -36.08 44.84
N ALA A 33 -33.63 -35.99 46.02
CA ALA A 33 -35.08 -35.89 46.15
C ALA A 33 -35.49 -34.41 46.21
N VAL A 34 -36.29 -33.94 45.25
CA VAL A 34 -36.99 -32.66 45.34
C VAL A 34 -38.46 -32.91 45.05
N THR A 35 -39.33 -32.43 45.94
CA THR A 35 -40.78 -32.52 45.78
C THR A 35 -41.30 -31.14 45.38
N LEU A 36 -41.75 -30.98 44.13
CA LEU A 36 -42.63 -29.88 43.77
C LEU A 36 -44.06 -30.22 44.18
N LEU A 37 -44.87 -29.21 44.54
CA LEU A 37 -46.24 -29.34 44.99
C LEU A 37 -47.23 -29.71 43.85
N GLN A 38 -46.99 -30.83 43.16
CA GLN A 38 -47.97 -31.83 42.71
C GLN A 38 -47.22 -32.91 41.92
N ASP A 39 -47.04 -34.07 42.58
CA ASP A 39 -46.40 -35.32 42.15
C ASP A 39 -45.29 -35.21 41.09
N SER A 40 -44.03 -35.44 41.46
CA SER A 40 -42.96 -35.97 40.60
C SER A 40 -41.95 -36.70 41.48
N LEU A 41 -41.64 -37.96 41.17
CA LEU A 41 -40.70 -38.80 41.91
C LEU A 41 -39.63 -39.30 40.93
N PRO A 42 -38.33 -39.06 41.16
CA PRO A 42 -37.28 -39.87 40.58
C PRO A 42 -37.37 -41.27 41.20
N ARG A 43 -37.81 -42.27 40.42
CA ARG A 43 -37.71 -43.67 40.83
C ARG A 43 -36.31 -44.18 40.50
N GLY A 44 -35.52 -44.52 41.51
CA GLY A 44 -34.41 -45.46 41.36
C GLY A 44 -34.94 -46.84 40.99
N SER A 45 -35.18 -47.10 39.70
CA SER A 45 -35.47 -48.44 39.18
C SER A 45 -34.16 -49.06 38.71
N ALA A 46 -33.65 -50.01 39.50
CA ALA A 46 -32.47 -50.81 39.17
C ALA A 46 -32.66 -51.77 37.98
N THR A 47 -33.60 -51.52 37.04
CA THR A 47 -33.90 -52.51 35.99
C THR A 47 -34.07 -52.05 34.54
N THR A 48 -34.21 -50.77 34.16
CA THR A 48 -34.29 -50.47 32.70
C THR A 48 -34.07 -49.02 32.23
N GLN A 49 -33.91 -48.00 33.08
CA GLN A 49 -33.62 -46.63 32.62
C GLN A 49 -32.62 -45.91 33.55
N PRO A 50 -31.64 -45.18 33.00
CA PRO A 50 -30.57 -44.57 33.76
C PRO A 50 -31.06 -43.29 34.45
N GLY A 51 -31.03 -43.26 35.79
CA GLY A 51 -30.97 -42.00 36.54
C GLY A 51 -29.51 -41.57 36.66
N LEU A 52 -29.24 -40.26 36.66
CA LEU A 52 -27.93 -39.60 36.83
C LEU A 52 -26.73 -40.57 36.63
N GLU A 53 -26.42 -40.87 35.37
CA GLU A 53 -25.22 -41.63 35.02
C GLU A 53 -24.04 -40.66 34.94
N PHE A 54 -23.13 -40.80 35.92
CA PHE A 54 -21.77 -40.28 35.80
C PHE A 54 -20.88 -41.43 35.39
N ASP A 55 -20.39 -41.41 34.15
CA ASP A 55 -19.31 -42.29 33.72
C ASP A 55 -17.97 -41.61 33.99
N LEU A 56 -17.44 -41.86 35.19
CA LEU A 56 -16.15 -41.32 35.66
C LEU A 56 -14.95 -41.78 34.80
N LYS A 57 -15.13 -42.74 33.87
CA LYS A 57 -14.06 -43.10 32.92
C LYS A 57 -14.05 -42.27 31.65
N THR A 58 -15.21 -41.74 31.25
CA THR A 58 -15.38 -41.01 29.99
C THR A 58 -15.71 -39.53 30.20
N ASN A 59 -15.86 -39.09 31.46
CA ASN A 59 -16.38 -37.77 31.83
C ASN A 59 -17.75 -37.43 31.23
N HIS A 60 -18.50 -38.44 30.78
CA HIS A 60 -19.89 -38.24 30.37
C HIS A 60 -20.78 -38.13 31.60
N TYR A 61 -21.55 -37.06 31.66
CA TYR A 61 -22.63 -36.86 32.63
C TYR A 61 -23.95 -36.68 31.90
N ALA A 62 -25.02 -37.20 32.49
CA ALA A 62 -26.38 -36.99 32.01
C ALA A 62 -27.29 -36.53 33.15
N LEU A 63 -28.07 -35.47 32.90
CA LEU A 63 -29.06 -34.96 33.84
C LEU A 63 -30.45 -35.45 33.44
N ALA A 64 -30.95 -36.46 34.13
CA ALA A 64 -32.34 -36.93 33.99
C ALA A 64 -33.25 -36.21 35.01
N ILE A 65 -34.32 -35.59 34.53
CA ILE A 65 -35.30 -34.85 35.33
C ILE A 65 -36.68 -35.45 35.09
N ASP A 66 -37.30 -35.89 36.18
CA ASP A 66 -38.69 -36.35 36.18
C ASP A 66 -39.58 -35.16 36.53
N VAL A 67 -40.28 -34.63 35.53
CA VAL A 67 -41.25 -33.55 35.70
C VAL A 67 -42.61 -34.18 35.54
N SER A 68 -43.28 -34.53 36.64
CA SER A 68 -44.65 -35.03 36.53
C SER A 68 -45.60 -33.86 36.47
N ILE A 69 -46.21 -33.80 35.30
CA ILE A 69 -46.95 -32.64 34.86
C ILE A 69 -48.44 -32.95 35.06
N GLY A 70 -49.14 -32.10 35.82
CA GLY A 70 -50.56 -31.86 35.56
C GLY A 70 -50.73 -31.17 34.20
N GLU A 71 -51.91 -30.67 33.85
CA GLU A 71 -52.00 -29.73 32.70
C GLU A 71 -51.16 -28.48 33.04
N LEU A 72 -49.95 -28.30 32.46
CA LEU A 72 -49.11 -27.09 32.61
C LEU A 72 -49.84 -25.81 32.17
N GLY A 73 -50.94 -25.94 31.41
CA GLY A 73 -51.64 -24.81 30.82
C GLY A 73 -50.69 -24.03 29.90
N ASP A 74 -50.57 -22.73 30.15
CA ASP A 74 -49.67 -21.82 29.43
C ASP A 74 -48.32 -21.60 30.17
N GLU A 75 -48.03 -22.39 31.22
CA GLU A 75 -46.76 -22.31 31.97
C GLU A 75 -45.65 -23.11 31.25
N THR A 76 -44.42 -22.62 31.35
CA THR A 76 -43.22 -23.19 30.73
C THR A 76 -42.23 -23.67 31.78
N VAL A 77 -41.48 -24.73 31.50
CA VAL A 77 -40.40 -25.21 32.35
C VAL A 77 -39.09 -24.63 31.84
N SER A 78 -38.38 -23.93 32.71
CA SER A 78 -37.13 -23.26 32.40
C SER A 78 -35.94 -23.87 33.15
N LEU A 79 -34.80 -23.96 32.48
CA LEU A 79 -33.52 -24.44 33.01
C LEU A 79 -32.46 -23.33 32.90
N ARG A 80 -31.66 -23.16 33.94
CA ARG A 80 -30.49 -22.27 33.96
C ARG A 80 -29.31 -23.00 34.61
N ILE A 81 -28.11 -22.82 34.06
CA ILE A 81 -26.87 -23.50 34.49
C ILE A 81 -25.78 -22.46 34.73
N GLY A 82 -25.28 -22.32 35.95
CA GLY A 82 -24.29 -21.31 36.34
C GLY A 82 -24.90 -20.04 36.94
N ASP A 83 -24.12 -19.38 37.82
CA ASP A 83 -24.50 -18.10 38.42
C ASP A 83 -24.42 -16.96 37.39
N ASP A 84 -23.51 -17.06 36.42
CA ASP A 84 -23.22 -16.03 35.42
C ASP A 84 -23.89 -16.27 34.06
N SER A 85 -24.51 -17.43 33.82
CA SER A 85 -25.27 -17.61 32.58
C SER A 85 -26.53 -16.75 32.62
N ALA A 86 -26.57 -15.75 31.74
CA ALA A 86 -27.74 -14.89 31.56
C ALA A 86 -28.89 -15.63 30.85
N THR A 87 -28.61 -16.80 30.28
CA THR A 87 -29.52 -17.57 29.43
C THR A 87 -30.35 -18.55 30.24
N THR A 88 -31.66 -18.32 30.23
CA THR A 88 -32.66 -19.25 30.72
C THR A 88 -33.23 -20.00 29.51
N HIS A 89 -33.17 -21.32 29.53
CA HIS A 89 -33.63 -22.18 28.43
C HIS A 89 -35.01 -22.72 28.71
N ASP A 90 -35.93 -22.57 27.77
CA ASP A 90 -37.23 -23.22 27.82
C ASP A 90 -37.08 -24.68 27.40
N ILE A 91 -37.30 -25.59 28.35
CA ILE A 91 -37.18 -27.04 28.15
C ILE A 91 -38.54 -27.73 28.09
N THR A 92 -39.64 -26.97 27.97
CA THR A 92 -41.01 -27.51 28.02
C THR A 92 -41.25 -28.60 26.98
N ASP A 93 -40.81 -28.36 25.73
CA ASP A 93 -40.99 -29.30 24.61
C ASP A 93 -40.06 -30.52 24.69
N TRP A 94 -39.08 -30.50 25.59
CA TRP A 94 -38.11 -31.58 25.77
C TRP A 94 -38.61 -32.63 26.77
N ILE A 95 -39.70 -32.33 27.48
CA ILE A 95 -40.31 -33.25 28.44
C ILE A 95 -41.27 -34.20 27.71
N VAL A 96 -40.86 -35.47 27.60
CA VAL A 96 -41.64 -36.54 26.97
C VAL A 96 -42.05 -37.54 28.04
N ASP A 97 -43.34 -37.87 28.11
CA ASP A 97 -43.90 -38.80 29.10
C ASP A 97 -43.55 -38.42 30.56
N ASN A 98 -43.50 -37.13 30.90
CA ASN A 98 -43.11 -36.59 32.22
C ASN A 98 -41.61 -36.75 32.56
N HIS A 99 -40.76 -36.94 31.55
CA HIS A 99 -39.32 -37.14 31.70
C HIS A 99 -38.53 -36.30 30.69
N VAL A 100 -37.41 -35.72 31.11
CA VAL A 100 -36.40 -35.14 30.21
C VAL A 100 -35.02 -35.64 30.62
N THR A 101 -34.13 -35.88 29.67
CA THR A 101 -32.74 -36.24 29.95
C THR A 101 -31.84 -35.40 29.06
N PHE A 102 -30.88 -34.72 29.69
CA PHE A 102 -29.88 -33.91 29.01
C PHE A 102 -28.54 -34.65 29.00
N THR A 103 -27.93 -34.79 27.83
CA THR A 103 -26.55 -35.27 27.69
C THR A 103 -25.54 -34.20 28.11
N SER A 104 -24.27 -34.57 28.28
CA SER A 104 -23.18 -33.61 28.51
C SER A 104 -23.14 -32.54 27.43
N ASP A 105 -23.27 -32.93 26.16
CA ASP A 105 -23.24 -32.02 25.02
C ASP A 105 -24.39 -31.01 25.06
N GLN A 106 -25.58 -31.43 25.52
CA GLN A 106 -26.73 -30.55 25.66
C GLN A 106 -26.58 -29.60 26.84
N ILE A 107 -25.97 -30.04 27.93
CA ILE A 107 -25.66 -29.19 29.08
C ILE A 107 -24.60 -28.15 28.71
N ASP A 108 -23.58 -28.55 27.95
CA ASP A 108 -22.54 -27.65 27.40
C ASP A 108 -23.15 -26.64 26.43
N GLU A 109 -24.06 -27.09 25.56
CA GLU A 109 -24.83 -26.22 24.67
C GLU A 109 -25.68 -25.20 25.45
N PHE A 110 -26.33 -25.60 26.54
CA PHE A 110 -27.08 -24.68 27.39
C PHE A 110 -26.19 -23.67 28.13
N TYR A 111 -24.97 -24.05 28.48
CA TYR A 111 -24.02 -23.12 29.08
C TYR A 111 -23.41 -22.17 28.04
N GLY A 112 -23.31 -22.60 26.77
CA GLY A 112 -22.77 -21.85 25.64
C GLY A 112 -21.34 -22.25 25.26
N GLU A 113 -20.70 -23.09 26.06
CA GLU A 113 -19.38 -23.68 25.86
C GLU A 113 -19.26 -24.95 26.71
N GLU A 114 -18.14 -25.66 26.58
CA GLU A 114 -17.83 -26.81 27.42
C GLU A 114 -17.88 -26.41 28.91
N LEU A 115 -18.73 -27.05 29.74
CA LEU A 115 -18.86 -26.69 31.16
C LEU A 115 -17.49 -26.81 31.84
N PRO A 116 -16.88 -25.71 32.31
CA PRO A 116 -15.53 -25.76 32.89
C PRO A 116 -15.53 -26.52 34.20
N ASP A 117 -14.36 -26.97 34.68
CA ASP A 117 -14.27 -27.61 35.99
C ASP A 117 -14.73 -26.65 37.09
N GLY A 118 -15.53 -27.15 38.05
CA GLY A 118 -16.03 -26.40 39.18
C GLY A 118 -17.49 -26.67 39.51
N ASP A 119 -18.01 -25.88 40.46
CA ASP A 119 -19.38 -25.93 40.94
C ASP A 119 -20.31 -25.08 40.07
N HIS A 120 -21.30 -25.72 39.44
CA HIS A 120 -22.28 -25.06 38.57
C HIS A 120 -23.69 -25.15 39.16
N PRO A 121 -24.26 -24.06 39.69
CA PRO A 121 -25.63 -24.08 40.17
C PRO A 121 -26.61 -24.28 39.00
N ILE A 122 -27.40 -25.34 39.08
CA ILE A 122 -28.50 -25.65 38.18
C ILE A 122 -29.80 -25.22 38.84
N ARG A 123 -30.54 -24.37 38.14
CA ARG A 123 -31.84 -23.85 38.56
C ARG A 123 -32.92 -24.25 37.57
N ILE A 124 -33.98 -24.88 38.06
CA ILE A 124 -35.15 -25.25 37.27
C ILE A 124 -36.37 -24.54 37.82
N ALA A 125 -37.12 -23.83 36.98
CA ALA A 125 -38.31 -23.08 37.41
C ALA A 125 -39.46 -23.25 36.42
N ILE A 126 -40.68 -23.40 36.93
CA ILE A 126 -41.91 -23.32 36.13
C ILE A 126 -42.30 -21.84 36.02
N SER A 127 -42.74 -21.34 34.87
CA SER A 127 -43.12 -19.92 34.72
C SER A 127 -44.51 -19.67 35.31
N GLY A 128 -44.54 -18.97 36.45
CA GLY A 128 -45.79 -18.65 37.15
C GLY A 128 -45.55 -17.90 38.47
N PRO A 129 -46.56 -17.21 39.02
CA PRO A 129 -46.41 -16.40 40.24
C PRO A 129 -46.23 -17.21 41.54
N HIS A 130 -46.24 -18.55 41.47
CA HIS A 130 -46.29 -19.44 42.63
C HIS A 130 -45.29 -20.61 42.60
N SER A 131 -44.34 -20.61 41.66
CA SER A 131 -43.32 -21.65 41.54
C SER A 131 -42.02 -21.22 42.25
N GLU A 132 -41.66 -21.93 43.32
CA GLU A 132 -40.30 -21.86 43.85
C GLU A 132 -39.37 -22.65 42.92
N PRO A 133 -38.21 -22.09 42.51
CA PRO A 133 -37.25 -22.82 41.69
C PRO A 133 -36.63 -23.97 42.49
N ILE A 134 -36.28 -25.05 41.79
CA ILE A 134 -35.37 -26.07 42.30
C ILE A 134 -33.95 -25.61 42.00
N GLU A 135 -33.10 -25.54 43.02
CA GLU A 135 -31.68 -25.22 42.87
C GLU A 135 -30.82 -26.35 43.44
N PHE A 136 -29.83 -26.81 42.69
CA PHE A 136 -28.79 -27.73 43.13
C PHE A 136 -27.48 -27.44 42.39
N THR A 137 -26.33 -27.87 42.92
CA THR A 137 -25.03 -27.65 42.28
C THR A 137 -24.57 -28.91 41.55
N LEU A 138 -24.23 -28.78 40.28
CA LEU A 138 -23.50 -29.78 39.50
C LEU A 138 -22.00 -29.45 39.58
N THR A 139 -21.22 -30.27 40.28
CA THR A 139 -19.76 -30.17 40.25
C THR A 139 -19.25 -30.94 39.04
N VAL A 140 -18.63 -30.23 38.10
CA VAL A 140 -17.95 -30.83 36.95
C VAL A 140 -16.46 -30.89 37.26
N ASP A 141 -15.86 -32.07 37.13
CA ASP A 141 -14.42 -32.29 37.25
C ASP A 141 -14.00 -33.16 36.05
N ARG A 142 -13.61 -32.51 34.95
CA ARG A 142 -13.16 -33.15 33.71
C ARG A 142 -11.65 -33.37 33.70
N ARG A 143 -10.90 -32.73 34.60
CA ARG A 143 -9.45 -32.93 34.66
C ARG A 143 -9.16 -34.24 35.34
N VAL A 144 -8.74 -35.22 34.55
CA VAL A 144 -8.08 -36.40 35.11
C VAL A 144 -6.85 -35.89 35.86
N PRO A 145 -6.77 -36.09 37.19
CA PRO A 145 -5.58 -35.72 37.93
C PRO A 145 -4.40 -36.53 37.35
N GLU A 146 -3.24 -35.91 37.14
CA GLU A 146 -2.06 -36.65 36.69
C GLU A 146 -1.06 -36.81 37.83
N LEU A 147 -0.45 -38.01 37.97
CA LEU A 147 0.68 -38.19 38.87
C LEU A 147 1.89 -37.53 38.22
N LEU A 148 2.04 -36.23 38.51
CA LEU A 148 3.09 -35.40 37.93
C LEU A 148 4.48 -35.98 38.20
N ASP A 149 4.70 -36.42 39.44
CA ASP A 149 5.97 -36.97 39.88
C ASP A 149 5.83 -37.84 41.13
N VAL A 150 6.88 -38.55 41.52
CA VAL A 150 7.02 -39.15 42.85
C VAL A 150 8.41 -38.83 43.35
N LEU A 151 8.47 -37.87 44.29
CA LEU A 151 9.70 -37.59 45.00
C LEU A 151 9.89 -38.59 46.15
N PRO A 152 11.14 -38.89 46.51
CA PRO A 152 12.32 -38.65 45.68
C PRO A 152 12.42 -39.65 44.49
N LYS A 153 12.79 -39.19 43.28
CA LYS A 153 12.87 -40.05 42.06
C LYS A 153 13.93 -41.13 42.14
N ARG A 154 15.01 -40.84 42.84
CA ARG A 154 16.09 -41.73 43.22
C ARG A 154 16.55 -41.22 44.57
N SER A 155 16.67 -42.06 45.57
CA SER A 155 17.16 -41.56 46.85
C SER A 155 17.92 -42.58 47.63
N VAL A 156 18.92 -42.04 48.31
CA VAL A 156 19.63 -42.69 49.38
C VAL A 156 19.12 -42.07 50.67
N LEU A 157 18.30 -42.82 51.41
CA LEU A 157 17.68 -42.39 52.65
C LEU A 157 18.50 -42.91 53.83
N VAL A 158 19.00 -42.03 54.68
CA VAL A 158 19.92 -42.37 55.77
C VAL A 158 19.22 -42.31 57.12
N GLY A 159 18.98 -43.46 57.73
CA GLY A 159 18.46 -43.54 59.10
C GLY A 159 16.97 -43.21 59.25
N ASP A 160 16.16 -43.48 58.24
CA ASP A 160 14.80 -42.96 58.12
C ASP A 160 13.68 -44.00 58.04
N SER A 161 12.49 -43.60 58.53
CA SER A 161 11.24 -44.37 58.45
C SER A 161 10.09 -43.62 57.74
N THR A 162 10.37 -42.45 57.16
CA THR A 162 9.36 -41.60 56.50
C THR A 162 9.76 -41.33 55.06
N ILE A 163 8.82 -41.42 54.12
CA ILE A 163 9.00 -41.12 52.70
C ILE A 163 7.97 -40.06 52.33
N ALA A 164 8.39 -38.87 51.92
CA ALA A 164 7.46 -37.92 51.31
C ALA A 164 7.12 -38.42 49.90
N VAL A 165 5.85 -38.39 49.48
CA VAL A 165 5.39 -38.71 48.12
C VAL A 165 4.62 -37.51 47.60
N GLN A 166 5.27 -36.69 46.79
CA GLN A 166 4.61 -35.54 46.18
C GLN A 166 3.70 -36.01 45.06
N VAL A 167 2.41 -35.68 45.13
CA VAL A 167 1.44 -35.85 44.03
C VAL A 167 0.96 -34.45 43.71
N THR A 168 1.10 -34.00 42.46
CA THR A 168 0.74 -32.62 42.10
C THR A 168 -0.54 -32.65 41.30
N THR A 169 -1.65 -32.33 41.94
CA THR A 169 -2.93 -32.10 41.27
C THR A 169 -3.40 -30.70 41.60
N PRO A 170 -3.54 -29.79 40.62
CA PRO A 170 -3.82 -28.39 40.90
C PRO A 170 -5.15 -28.24 41.65
N GLY A 171 -5.05 -27.85 42.92
CA GLY A 171 -6.17 -27.29 43.71
C GLY A 171 -7.10 -28.29 44.40
N GLU A 172 -7.04 -29.58 44.08
CA GLU A 172 -7.99 -30.56 44.62
C GLU A 172 -7.42 -31.39 45.77
N ALA A 173 -8.30 -31.82 46.69
CA ALA A 173 -7.94 -32.89 47.62
C ALA A 173 -7.81 -34.20 46.81
N LEU A 174 -6.96 -35.14 47.22
CA LEU A 174 -6.99 -36.50 46.69
C LEU A 174 -7.40 -37.47 47.80
N PHE A 175 -8.24 -38.43 47.45
CA PHE A 175 -8.51 -39.61 48.24
C PHE A 175 -7.39 -40.62 48.01
N LEU A 176 -6.65 -40.92 49.09
CA LEU A 176 -5.60 -41.92 49.11
C LEU A 176 -6.03 -43.11 49.95
N ASP A 177 -6.02 -44.28 49.33
CA ASP A 177 -6.05 -45.55 50.05
C ASP A 177 -4.66 -45.81 50.65
N LEU A 178 -4.55 -46.27 51.91
CA LEU A 178 -3.27 -46.73 52.46
C LEU A 178 -2.67 -47.90 51.66
N GLU A 179 -3.50 -48.61 50.89
CA GLU A 179 -3.04 -49.64 49.96
C GLU A 179 -2.56 -49.10 48.61
N SER A 180 -2.77 -47.82 48.30
CA SER A 180 -2.29 -47.20 47.06
C SER A 180 -0.77 -47.04 47.02
N ILE A 181 -0.10 -47.09 48.17
CA ILE A 181 1.35 -46.93 48.28
C ILE A 181 1.93 -48.11 49.04
N SER A 182 3.01 -48.69 48.52
CA SER A 182 3.78 -49.72 49.22
C SER A 182 5.25 -49.65 48.89
N LEU A 183 6.10 -50.04 49.83
CA LEU A 183 7.53 -50.15 49.60
C LEU A 183 7.91 -51.63 49.57
N VAL A 184 8.50 -52.07 48.47
CA VAL A 184 8.82 -53.49 48.23
C VAL A 184 10.33 -53.67 48.24
N ASP A 185 10.86 -54.57 49.06
CA ASP A 185 12.29 -54.89 49.07
C ASP A 185 12.71 -55.48 47.70
N SER A 186 13.64 -54.84 47.02
CA SER A 186 14.08 -55.25 45.68
C SER A 186 14.86 -56.58 45.70
N SER A 187 15.40 -56.97 46.86
CA SER A 187 16.07 -58.26 47.05
C SER A 187 15.10 -59.39 47.42
N ASP A 188 13.94 -59.05 48.00
CA ASP A 188 12.89 -59.98 48.39
C ASP A 188 11.50 -59.33 48.25
N ALA A 189 10.90 -59.48 47.08
CA ALA A 189 9.59 -58.89 46.77
C ALA A 189 8.43 -59.35 47.69
N SER A 190 8.64 -60.37 48.54
CA SER A 190 7.67 -60.77 49.56
C SER A 190 7.66 -59.85 50.78
N ARG A 191 8.73 -59.07 51.00
CA ARG A 191 8.84 -58.08 52.08
C ARG A 191 8.28 -56.75 51.61
N VAL A 192 7.00 -56.56 51.90
CA VAL A 192 6.25 -55.34 51.59
C VAL A 192 6.03 -54.54 52.86
N PHE A 193 6.45 -53.28 52.84
CA PHE A 193 6.24 -52.30 53.89
C PHE A 193 5.08 -51.40 53.46
N ARG A 194 4.06 -51.29 54.31
CA ARG A 194 2.89 -50.44 54.06
C ARG A 194 2.95 -49.19 54.92
N PRO A 195 2.44 -48.05 54.43
CA PRO A 195 2.30 -46.86 55.24
C PRO A 195 1.43 -47.16 56.47
N SER A 196 1.81 -46.60 57.61
CA SER A 196 0.92 -46.50 58.76
C SER A 196 0.03 -45.26 58.68
N GLN A 197 0.52 -44.21 58.04
CA GLN A 197 -0.18 -42.95 57.90
C GLN A 197 0.23 -42.27 56.59
N ILE A 198 -0.74 -41.63 55.93
CA ILE A 198 -0.53 -40.71 54.83
C ILE A 198 -1.05 -39.35 55.28
N GLU A 199 -0.15 -38.38 55.41
CA GLU A 199 -0.47 -37.00 55.76
C GLU A 199 -0.46 -36.14 54.49
N ARG A 200 -1.27 -35.09 54.44
CA ARG A 200 -1.14 -34.11 53.35
C ARG A 200 0.04 -33.20 53.66
N SER A 201 0.95 -32.99 52.72
CA SER A 201 1.99 -31.98 52.87
C SER A 201 1.35 -30.59 52.93
N SER A 202 1.82 -29.74 53.84
CA SER A 202 1.35 -28.37 53.99
C SER A 202 2.03 -27.39 53.03
N VAL A 203 3.19 -27.77 52.49
CA VAL A 203 4.07 -26.89 51.70
C VAL A 203 3.80 -27.07 50.21
N ASP A 204 3.55 -28.31 49.79
CA ASP A 204 3.31 -28.68 48.41
C ASP A 204 2.05 -29.54 48.31
N GLN A 205 1.35 -29.53 47.18
CA GLN A 205 0.08 -30.24 46.97
C GLN A 205 0.14 -31.78 47.11
N GLY A 206 1.24 -32.36 47.62
CA GLY A 206 1.47 -33.78 47.81
C GLY A 206 1.17 -34.34 49.20
N PHE A 207 1.74 -35.52 49.49
CA PHE A 207 1.49 -36.28 50.72
C PHE A 207 2.79 -36.79 51.35
N ILE A 208 2.78 -37.02 52.66
CA ILE A 208 3.88 -37.61 53.41
C ILE A 208 3.46 -38.99 53.87
N VAL A 209 4.25 -40.00 53.52
CA VAL A 209 4.00 -41.41 53.80
C VAL A 209 4.89 -41.85 54.96
N ASN A 210 4.27 -42.09 56.11
CA ASN A 210 4.97 -42.51 57.31
C ASN A 210 4.90 -44.04 57.43
N PHE A 211 6.02 -44.67 57.79
CA PHE A 211 6.08 -46.08 58.13
C PHE A 211 6.38 -46.22 59.63
N ASP A 212 5.48 -46.84 60.38
CA ASP A 212 5.68 -47.10 61.82
C ASP A 212 6.82 -48.10 62.11
N GLN A 213 7.27 -48.82 61.07
CA GLN A 213 8.34 -49.79 61.17
C GLN A 213 9.63 -49.21 60.58
N ALA A 214 10.74 -49.40 61.31
CA ALA A 214 12.06 -49.06 60.80
C ALA A 214 12.36 -49.86 59.53
N ILE A 215 12.71 -49.16 58.46
CA ILE A 215 13.05 -49.77 57.17
C ILE A 215 14.52 -50.20 57.23
N PRO A 216 14.85 -51.49 57.05
CA PRO A 216 16.23 -51.95 57.03
C PRO A 216 17.03 -51.31 55.89
N ALA A 217 18.35 -51.18 56.06
CA ALA A 217 19.20 -50.80 54.93
C ALA A 217 19.09 -51.82 53.79
N GLY A 218 19.02 -51.32 52.55
CA GLY A 218 18.79 -52.13 51.36
C GLY A 218 18.20 -51.33 50.21
N ASN A 219 17.98 -52.01 49.08
CA ASN A 219 17.31 -51.41 47.91
C ASN A 219 15.83 -51.82 47.92
N PHE A 220 14.97 -50.86 47.63
CA PHE A 220 13.53 -50.99 47.65
C PHE A 220 12.92 -50.35 46.41
N GLU A 221 11.67 -50.69 46.13
CA GLU A 221 10.84 -50.14 45.08
C GLU A 221 9.59 -49.55 45.74
N LEU A 222 9.45 -48.23 45.72
CA LEU A 222 8.20 -47.57 46.09
C LEU A 222 7.21 -47.76 44.94
N ARG A 223 6.13 -48.48 45.20
CA ARG A 223 5.05 -48.71 44.27
C ARG A 223 3.87 -47.82 44.62
N VAL A 224 3.47 -47.00 43.65
CA VAL A 224 2.31 -46.11 43.71
C VAL A 224 1.28 -46.62 42.71
N ASP A 225 0.17 -47.16 43.19
CA ASP A 225 -0.96 -47.63 42.38
C ASP A 225 -1.87 -46.45 42.05
N GLU A 226 -1.63 -45.84 40.88
CA GLU A 226 -2.32 -44.63 40.44
C GLU A 226 -3.84 -44.85 40.31
N SER A 227 -4.28 -46.10 40.11
CA SER A 227 -5.71 -46.46 40.02
C SER A 227 -6.47 -46.35 41.33
N ARG A 228 -5.73 -46.27 42.46
CA ARG A 228 -6.27 -46.20 43.81
C ARG A 228 -6.11 -44.82 44.45
N ILE A 229 -5.57 -43.87 43.69
CA ILE A 229 -5.51 -42.44 44.05
C ILE A 229 -6.55 -41.75 43.19
N ALA A 230 -7.48 -41.01 43.78
CA ALA A 230 -8.54 -40.34 43.01
C ALA A 230 -8.91 -38.97 43.58
N THR A 231 -9.46 -38.06 42.78
CA THR A 231 -10.08 -36.83 43.28
C THR A 231 -11.38 -37.15 44.05
N PRO A 232 -11.95 -36.19 44.80
CA PRO A 232 -13.27 -36.32 45.39
C PRO A 232 -14.38 -36.66 44.41
N ALA A 233 -14.23 -36.31 43.14
CA ALA A 233 -15.13 -36.71 42.07
C ALA A 233 -14.98 -38.18 41.66
N GLY A 234 -13.92 -38.85 42.09
CA GLY A 234 -13.62 -40.26 41.79
C GLY A 234 -12.77 -40.45 40.53
N ASN A 235 -12.22 -39.38 39.96
CA ASN A 235 -11.28 -39.45 38.84
C ASN A 235 -9.95 -40.01 39.34
N ALA A 236 -9.59 -41.22 38.91
CA ALA A 236 -8.32 -41.84 39.29
C ALA A 236 -7.13 -41.08 38.66
N VAL A 237 -6.02 -41.02 39.38
CA VAL A 237 -4.78 -40.33 38.94
C VAL A 237 -4.13 -41.01 37.73
N GLY A 238 -4.42 -42.29 37.55
CA GLY A 238 -3.95 -43.08 36.42
C GLY A 238 -4.49 -44.50 36.54
N ASN A 239 -4.01 -45.39 35.68
CA ASN A 239 -4.36 -46.81 35.72
C ASN A 239 -3.12 -47.72 35.82
N GLU A 240 -1.94 -47.13 36.05
CA GLU A 240 -0.68 -47.84 36.12
C GLU A 240 -0.17 -47.92 37.57
N ILE A 241 0.73 -48.87 37.82
CA ILE A 241 1.52 -48.91 39.05
C ILE A 241 2.87 -48.30 38.71
N ARG A 242 3.17 -47.14 39.28
CA ARG A 242 4.47 -46.49 39.15
C ARG A 242 5.44 -47.06 40.18
N SER A 243 6.63 -47.42 39.72
CA SER A 243 7.68 -48.02 40.53
C SER A 243 8.90 -47.11 40.60
N ILE A 244 9.32 -46.71 41.81
CA ILE A 244 10.46 -45.83 42.04
C ILE A 244 11.53 -46.54 42.88
N PRO A 245 12.78 -46.67 42.40
CA PRO A 245 13.84 -47.29 43.16
C PRO A 245 14.35 -46.38 44.29
N LEU A 246 14.42 -46.91 45.50
CA LEU A 246 14.93 -46.26 46.70
C LEU A 246 16.04 -47.10 47.33
N SER A 247 17.04 -46.47 47.94
CA SER A 247 18.09 -47.14 48.71
C SER A 247 18.07 -46.58 50.13
N PHE A 248 18.03 -47.45 51.13
CA PHE A 248 18.13 -47.06 52.53
C PHE A 248 19.53 -47.43 53.02
N LEU A 249 20.24 -46.46 53.61
CA LEU A 249 21.56 -46.68 54.22
C LEU A 249 21.50 -46.48 55.72
N THR A 250 22.40 -47.18 56.42
CA THR A 250 22.65 -46.93 57.84
C THR A 250 23.77 -45.91 57.95
N PRO A 251 23.60 -44.80 58.69
CA PRO A 251 24.69 -43.87 58.92
C PRO A 251 25.82 -44.54 59.70
N THR A 252 27.06 -44.37 59.24
CA THR A 252 28.27 -44.86 59.93
C THR A 252 28.92 -43.77 60.78
N ALA A 253 28.68 -42.50 60.45
CA ALA A 253 29.12 -41.33 61.21
C ALA A 253 27.93 -40.40 61.51
N ILE A 254 27.60 -40.25 62.80
CA ILE A 254 26.47 -39.42 63.25
C ILE A 254 27.00 -38.25 64.07
N TRP A 255 26.61 -37.03 63.70
CA TRP A 255 26.91 -35.83 64.48
C TRP A 255 26.08 -35.82 65.79
N THR A 256 26.73 -35.56 66.92
CA THR A 256 26.08 -35.61 68.24
C THR A 256 26.07 -34.28 68.98
N ASN A 257 26.87 -33.30 68.55
CA ASN A 257 26.91 -31.99 69.19
C ASN A 257 25.78 -31.07 68.70
N THR A 258 24.70 -31.00 69.48
CA THR A 258 23.50 -30.23 69.15
C THR A 258 23.69 -28.71 69.20
N ALA A 259 24.83 -28.21 69.70
CA ALA A 259 25.18 -26.79 69.71
C ALA A 259 26.02 -26.36 68.48
N GLY A 260 26.30 -27.28 67.55
CA GLY A 260 27.18 -27.04 66.42
C GLY A 260 28.64 -27.28 66.79
N GLY A 261 29.58 -26.88 65.93
CA GLY A 261 31.01 -27.07 66.21
C GLY A 261 31.84 -27.37 64.97
N ASP A 262 33.11 -27.68 65.18
CA ASP A 262 34.08 -27.99 64.12
C ASP A 262 33.95 -29.45 63.67
N TRP A 263 33.75 -29.68 62.36
CA TRP A 263 33.71 -30.99 61.72
C TRP A 263 34.93 -31.86 62.08
N GLY A 264 36.11 -31.23 62.19
CA GLY A 264 37.37 -31.91 62.47
C GLY A 264 37.54 -32.38 63.92
N ASP A 265 36.62 -32.02 64.83
CA ASP A 265 36.66 -32.47 66.21
C ASP A 265 35.95 -33.83 66.36
N ALA A 266 36.76 -34.86 66.64
CA ALA A 266 36.30 -36.22 66.83
C ALA A 266 35.27 -36.37 67.97
N GLU A 267 35.27 -35.47 68.97
CA GLU A 267 34.29 -35.49 70.07
C GLU A 267 32.86 -35.14 69.62
N ASN A 268 32.71 -34.49 68.45
CA ASN A 268 31.40 -34.17 67.90
C ASN A 268 30.72 -35.37 67.22
N TRP A 269 31.45 -36.46 66.96
CA TRP A 269 30.96 -37.64 66.24
C TRP A 269 30.66 -38.82 67.18
N GLN A 270 29.56 -39.53 66.94
CA GLN A 270 29.13 -40.66 67.80
C GLN A 270 30.19 -41.78 67.90
N SER A 271 30.93 -42.03 66.82
CA SER A 271 32.03 -43.00 66.76
C SER A 271 33.28 -42.56 67.53
N GLY A 272 33.42 -41.27 67.83
CA GLY A 272 34.66 -40.68 68.32
C GLY A 272 35.75 -40.55 67.24
N GLU A 273 35.37 -40.62 65.96
CA GLU A 273 36.25 -40.52 64.80
C GLU A 273 35.64 -39.57 63.76
N VAL A 274 36.48 -38.78 63.09
CA VAL A 274 36.07 -37.87 62.00
C VAL A 274 35.74 -38.70 60.75
N PRO A 275 34.69 -38.37 59.98
CA PRO A 275 34.30 -39.11 58.79
C PRO A 275 35.42 -39.28 57.76
N SER A 276 35.42 -40.44 57.10
CA SER A 276 36.31 -40.88 56.04
C SER A 276 35.56 -41.19 54.73
N GLU A 277 36.28 -41.62 53.68
CA GLU A 277 35.73 -41.77 52.32
C GLU A 277 34.60 -42.79 52.18
N ASP A 278 34.55 -43.80 53.05
CA ASP A 278 33.51 -44.85 53.06
C ASP A 278 32.34 -44.51 53.98
N ASP A 279 32.34 -43.33 54.63
CA ASP A 279 31.34 -43.01 55.64
C ASP A 279 30.04 -42.45 55.05
N VAL A 280 28.94 -42.93 55.62
CA VAL A 280 27.59 -42.36 55.48
C VAL A 280 27.37 -41.41 56.66
N VAL A 281 27.44 -40.12 56.36
CA VAL A 281 27.38 -39.04 57.34
C VAL A 281 25.96 -38.54 57.53
N LEU A 282 25.50 -38.48 58.79
CA LEU A 282 24.26 -37.83 59.20
C LEU A 282 24.55 -36.66 60.14
N ILE A 283 24.15 -35.46 59.73
CA ILE A 283 24.14 -34.26 60.59
C ILE A 283 22.68 -33.93 60.90
N ASP A 284 22.27 -34.09 62.15
CA ASP A 284 20.91 -33.81 62.61
C ASP A 284 20.95 -32.85 63.81
N VAL A 285 20.94 -31.55 63.52
CA VAL A 285 21.02 -30.46 64.51
C VAL A 285 19.80 -29.54 64.42
N PRO A 286 19.40 -28.85 65.50
CA PRO A 286 18.30 -27.87 65.43
C PRO A 286 18.56 -26.77 64.38
N ASP A 287 17.50 -26.17 63.85
CA ASP A 287 17.63 -25.09 62.87
C ASP A 287 18.38 -23.87 63.46
N GLY A 288 19.25 -23.25 62.66
CA GLY A 288 20.12 -22.15 63.08
C GLY A 288 21.41 -22.59 63.81
N VAL A 289 21.59 -23.88 64.06
CA VAL A 289 22.86 -24.44 64.56
C VAL A 289 23.79 -24.73 63.39
N ILE A 290 25.02 -24.20 63.47
CA ILE A 290 26.03 -24.27 62.41
C ILE A 290 27.08 -25.32 62.75
N VAL A 291 27.25 -26.29 61.86
CA VAL A 291 28.44 -27.13 61.79
C VAL A 291 29.44 -26.45 60.87
N GLU A 292 30.61 -26.09 61.39
CA GLU A 292 31.72 -25.56 60.60
C GLU A 292 32.41 -26.74 59.91
N GLY A 293 32.44 -26.70 58.58
CA GLY A 293 33.01 -27.74 57.75
C GLY A 293 34.52 -27.92 57.99
N PRO A 294 35.09 -29.02 57.45
CA PRO A 294 36.47 -29.37 57.71
C PRO A 294 37.44 -28.26 57.27
N ILE A 295 38.59 -28.12 57.94
CA ILE A 295 39.64 -27.17 57.52
C ILE A 295 40.62 -27.84 56.52
N ALA A 296 40.42 -29.13 56.24
CA ALA A 296 41.28 -29.92 55.35
C ALA A 296 41.15 -29.47 53.88
N ASN A 297 42.21 -29.70 53.09
CA ASN A 297 42.22 -29.33 51.66
C ASN A 297 41.21 -30.10 50.80
N LEU A 298 40.77 -31.28 51.24
CA LEU A 298 39.72 -32.10 50.62
C LEU A 298 39.19 -33.09 51.67
N VAL A 299 37.88 -33.18 51.82
CA VAL A 299 37.20 -34.27 52.52
C VAL A 299 36.37 -35.04 51.52
N THR A 300 36.56 -36.36 51.47
CA THR A 300 35.76 -37.27 50.67
C THR A 300 34.94 -38.13 51.63
N ILE A 301 33.66 -38.32 51.33
CA ILE A 301 32.76 -39.25 52.03
C ILE A 301 31.84 -39.97 51.03
N GLU A 302 31.15 -41.02 51.45
CA GLU A 302 30.23 -41.72 50.56
C GLU A 302 28.91 -40.93 50.41
N HIS A 303 28.27 -40.61 51.53
CA HIS A 303 26.95 -39.97 51.54
C HIS A 303 26.85 -38.90 52.64
N LEU A 304 26.35 -37.71 52.32
CA LEU A 304 25.96 -36.69 53.31
C LEU A 304 24.43 -36.60 53.40
N THR A 305 23.88 -36.72 54.60
CA THR A 305 22.52 -36.30 54.92
C THR A 305 22.56 -35.16 55.93
N LEU A 306 22.03 -34.00 55.55
CA LEU A 306 22.03 -32.78 56.34
C LEU A 306 20.63 -32.40 56.78
N ARG A 307 20.47 -32.24 58.09
CA ARG A 307 19.29 -31.74 58.80
C ARG A 307 19.72 -30.63 59.76
N GLY A 308 19.98 -29.46 59.21
CA GLY A 308 20.58 -28.32 59.91
C GLY A 308 21.45 -27.48 58.98
N GLU A 309 22.35 -26.66 59.53
CA GLU A 309 23.29 -25.86 58.72
C GLU A 309 24.70 -26.45 58.75
N LEU A 310 25.27 -26.69 57.57
CA LEU A 310 26.68 -27.03 57.38
C LEU A 310 27.34 -25.93 56.55
N ARG A 311 28.33 -25.26 57.11
CA ARG A 311 29.12 -24.24 56.41
C ARG A 311 30.47 -24.80 56.01
N SER A 312 30.64 -25.17 54.75
CA SER A 312 31.94 -25.61 54.23
C SER A 312 32.77 -24.43 53.76
N ASN A 313 33.95 -24.25 54.37
CA ASN A 313 35.00 -23.36 53.85
C ASN A 313 36.12 -24.13 53.11
N SER A 314 35.94 -25.43 52.89
CA SER A 314 36.91 -26.37 52.33
C SER A 314 36.37 -27.09 51.10
N ASN A 315 37.23 -27.86 50.43
CA ASN A 315 36.79 -28.75 49.38
C ASN A 315 36.10 -30.00 49.99
N PHE A 316 34.85 -30.24 49.64
CA PHE A 316 34.05 -31.36 50.14
C PHE A 316 33.49 -32.20 48.99
N GLN A 317 33.84 -33.47 48.91
CA GLN A 317 33.34 -34.39 47.91
C GLN A 317 32.49 -35.47 48.58
N ALA A 318 31.28 -35.65 48.10
CA ALA A 318 30.45 -36.80 48.46
C ALA A 318 29.94 -37.45 47.20
N LYS A 319 29.74 -38.77 47.17
CA LYS A 319 29.05 -39.39 46.03
C LYS A 319 27.60 -38.91 45.97
N THR A 320 27.01 -38.65 47.13
CA THR A 320 25.66 -38.09 47.22
C THR A 320 25.54 -37.12 48.37
N ILE A 321 24.88 -35.98 48.11
CA ILE A 321 24.51 -35.00 49.12
C ILE A 321 22.98 -34.91 49.17
N SER A 322 22.40 -35.07 50.35
CA SER A 322 20.97 -34.86 50.64
C SER A 322 20.83 -33.79 51.71
N VAL A 323 20.09 -32.71 51.42
CA VAL A 323 19.81 -31.64 52.37
C VAL A 323 18.34 -31.71 52.75
N ASP A 324 18.01 -32.52 53.76
CA ASP A 324 16.64 -32.85 54.16
C ASP A 324 15.90 -31.64 54.77
N ARG A 325 16.61 -30.88 55.62
CA ARG A 325 16.19 -29.59 56.18
C ARG A 325 17.41 -28.73 56.49
N GLY A 326 17.28 -27.41 56.44
CA GLY A 326 18.37 -26.47 56.75
C GLY A 326 19.16 -26.02 55.52
N THR A 327 20.47 -25.80 55.65
CA THR A 327 21.29 -25.16 54.60
C THR A 327 22.68 -25.77 54.50
N LEU A 328 23.05 -26.24 53.31
CA LEU A 328 24.44 -26.46 52.96
C LEU A 328 25.00 -25.16 52.37
N ARG A 329 25.87 -24.46 53.10
CA ARG A 329 26.53 -23.25 52.65
C ARG A 329 27.98 -23.55 52.24
N ILE A 330 28.35 -23.23 51.01
CA ILE A 330 29.72 -23.37 50.49
C ILE A 330 30.27 -21.96 50.33
N SER A 331 31.30 -21.63 51.10
CA SER A 331 31.95 -20.30 51.11
C SER A 331 33.46 -20.42 50.91
N ASN A 332 34.06 -19.86 49.85
CA ASN A 332 35.52 -19.94 49.57
C ASN A 332 36.10 -21.35 49.33
N GLY A 333 35.29 -22.41 49.39
CA GLY A 333 35.67 -23.80 49.11
C GLY A 333 35.06 -24.34 47.82
N SER A 334 35.36 -25.59 47.48
CA SER A 334 34.60 -26.34 46.48
C SER A 334 33.72 -27.44 47.09
N ALA A 335 32.62 -27.80 46.46
CA ALA A 335 31.95 -29.07 46.73
C ALA A 335 31.84 -29.86 45.44
N ALA A 336 31.94 -31.18 45.49
CA ALA A 336 31.70 -32.04 44.33
C ALA A 336 30.72 -33.15 44.73
N SER A 337 29.69 -33.36 43.91
CA SER A 337 28.77 -34.47 44.08
C SER A 337 28.44 -35.13 42.76
N ASP A 338 28.45 -36.48 42.73
CA ASP A 338 27.95 -37.23 41.59
C ASP A 338 26.41 -37.13 41.55
N VAL A 339 25.74 -37.09 42.71
CA VAL A 339 24.28 -36.93 42.78
C VAL A 339 23.84 -35.99 43.89
N LEU A 340 22.86 -35.13 43.64
CA LEU A 340 22.38 -34.15 44.61
C LEU A 340 20.88 -34.35 44.93
N TYR A 341 20.56 -35.02 46.03
CA TYR A 341 19.17 -35.32 46.39
C TYR A 341 18.54 -34.32 47.36
N THR A 342 17.21 -34.36 47.44
CA THR A 342 16.39 -33.39 48.16
C THR A 342 16.28 -33.51 49.66
N SER A 343 15.91 -32.35 50.19
CA SER A 343 14.86 -32.04 51.17
C SER A 343 13.56 -32.81 51.03
N ARG A 344 13.21 -33.70 51.97
CA ARG A 344 11.85 -34.29 52.01
C ARG A 344 10.78 -33.29 52.36
N THR A 345 11.16 -32.21 53.03
CA THR A 345 10.25 -31.25 53.66
C THR A 345 9.98 -30.03 52.79
N GLY A 346 10.75 -29.84 51.71
CA GLY A 346 10.81 -28.59 50.97
C GLY A 346 11.69 -27.51 51.61
N ASP A 347 12.16 -27.70 52.86
CA ASP A 347 12.85 -26.66 53.64
C ASP A 347 14.38 -26.63 53.48
N GLY A 348 14.99 -27.71 52.97
CA GLY A 348 16.42 -27.76 52.68
C GLY A 348 16.81 -26.92 51.46
N ARG A 349 17.93 -26.19 51.56
CA ARG A 349 18.52 -25.42 50.46
C ARG A 349 20.04 -25.53 50.40
N ILE A 350 20.61 -25.21 49.25
CA ILE A 350 22.06 -25.09 49.07
C ILE A 350 22.40 -23.66 48.71
N VAL A 351 23.46 -23.13 49.30
CA VAL A 351 23.94 -21.77 49.04
C VAL A 351 25.41 -21.84 48.64
N VAL A 352 25.75 -21.29 47.47
CA VAL A 352 27.10 -21.22 46.92
C VAL A 352 27.50 -19.75 46.80
N GLU A 353 28.39 -19.26 47.67
CA GLU A 353 28.84 -17.87 47.72
C GLU A 353 30.37 -17.84 47.69
N ASP A 354 31.00 -17.08 46.80
CA ASP A 354 32.48 -17.05 46.63
C ASP A 354 33.13 -18.45 46.53
N GLY A 355 32.38 -19.46 46.07
CA GLY A 355 32.79 -20.87 46.07
C GLY A 355 32.44 -21.60 44.78
N LEU A 356 32.80 -22.87 44.68
CA LEU A 356 32.54 -23.71 43.50
C LEU A 356 31.79 -24.98 43.89
N MET A 357 30.54 -25.15 43.49
CA MET A 357 29.87 -26.44 43.57
C MET A 357 29.96 -27.15 42.22
N ARG A 358 30.35 -28.43 42.21
CA ARG A 358 30.40 -29.29 41.04
C ARG A 358 29.36 -30.40 41.15
N ILE A 359 28.57 -30.58 40.10
CA ILE A 359 27.56 -31.63 39.99
C ILE A 359 27.87 -32.48 38.74
N ASP A 360 28.07 -33.79 38.92
CA ASP A 360 28.45 -34.71 37.84
C ASP A 360 27.35 -35.77 37.57
N ASN A 361 26.48 -35.56 36.58
CA ASN A 361 25.24 -36.35 36.32
C ASN A 361 24.18 -36.21 37.42
N GLY A 362 23.91 -34.97 37.84
CA GLY A 362 23.03 -34.72 38.99
C GLY A 362 21.54 -34.76 38.66
N LEU A 363 20.76 -35.24 39.61
CA LEU A 363 19.38 -34.80 39.81
C LEU A 363 19.46 -33.56 40.69
N VAL A 364 18.71 -32.49 40.42
CA VAL A 364 18.64 -31.28 41.27
C VAL A 364 17.19 -31.04 41.60
N GLU A 365 16.80 -31.39 42.82
CA GLU A 365 15.43 -31.28 43.27
C GLU A 365 15.32 -30.37 44.54
N VAL A 366 16.44 -29.82 45.04
CA VAL A 366 16.46 -28.79 46.09
C VAL A 366 16.74 -27.41 45.51
N PRO A 367 16.24 -26.33 46.14
CA PRO A 367 16.64 -24.99 45.81
C PRO A 367 18.16 -24.82 45.96
N ILE A 368 18.81 -24.34 44.91
CA ILE A 368 20.22 -23.93 44.94
C ILE A 368 20.27 -22.42 44.72
N GLN A 369 20.84 -21.69 45.66
CA GLN A 369 21.18 -20.29 45.52
C GLN A 369 22.65 -20.16 45.17
N VAL A 370 22.96 -19.63 43.98
CA VAL A 370 24.30 -19.22 43.57
C VAL A 370 24.39 -17.71 43.79
N GLY A 371 25.09 -17.31 44.84
CA GLY A 371 25.29 -15.90 45.20
C GLY A 371 26.51 -15.29 44.51
N ASN A 372 26.83 -14.05 44.88
CA ASN A 372 27.99 -13.30 44.39
C ASN A 372 29.29 -14.13 44.50
N GLY A 373 30.07 -14.16 43.41
CA GLY A 373 31.31 -14.95 43.28
C GLY A 373 31.12 -16.47 43.22
N GLY A 374 29.90 -16.98 43.44
CA GLY A 374 29.59 -18.40 43.43
C GLY A 374 29.55 -18.97 42.01
N THR A 375 30.02 -20.21 41.85
CA THR A 375 29.91 -20.97 40.61
C THR A 375 29.30 -22.35 40.86
N LEU A 376 28.24 -22.69 40.14
CA LEU A 376 27.73 -24.05 40.01
C LEU A 376 28.21 -24.65 38.68
N LEU A 377 29.19 -25.53 38.73
CA LEU A 377 29.70 -26.27 37.57
C LEU A 377 28.95 -27.60 37.42
N VAL A 378 28.17 -27.73 36.35
CA VAL A 378 27.50 -28.99 36.00
C VAL A 378 28.35 -29.72 34.96
N SER A 379 28.48 -31.04 35.07
CA SER A 379 29.07 -31.93 34.07
C SER A 379 28.24 -33.23 33.95
N GLY A 380 28.29 -33.93 32.81
CA GLY A 380 27.54 -35.18 32.60
C GLY A 380 26.02 -35.03 32.39
N GLY A 381 25.48 -33.81 32.45
CA GLY A 381 24.05 -33.53 32.37
C GLY A 381 23.38 -33.37 33.73
N VAL A 382 22.19 -32.81 33.74
CA VAL A 382 21.42 -32.57 34.96
C VAL A 382 19.91 -32.70 34.72
N GLU A 383 19.19 -33.31 35.65
CA GLU A 383 17.74 -33.26 35.71
C GLU A 383 17.33 -32.24 36.76
N LEU A 384 16.91 -31.04 36.35
CA LEU A 384 16.50 -29.95 37.24
C LEU A 384 14.99 -30.01 37.50
N ASN A 385 14.59 -30.25 38.74
CA ASN A 385 13.19 -30.31 39.19
C ASN A 385 12.89 -29.30 40.32
N SER A 386 13.82 -28.40 40.61
CA SER A 386 13.66 -27.33 41.60
C SER A 386 14.19 -25.99 41.06
N THR A 387 14.39 -25.01 41.93
CA THR A 387 14.87 -23.68 41.54
C THR A 387 16.38 -23.56 41.71
N ILE A 388 17.09 -23.15 40.67
CA ILE A 388 18.44 -22.60 40.77
C ILE A 388 18.32 -21.09 40.70
N GLU A 389 18.39 -20.43 41.85
CA GLU A 389 18.44 -18.98 41.97
C GLU A 389 19.88 -18.50 41.75
N ILE A 390 20.09 -17.61 40.79
CA ILE A 390 21.38 -17.06 40.40
C ILE A 390 21.33 -15.57 40.76
N ALA A 391 21.88 -15.22 41.91
CA ALA A 391 21.77 -13.91 42.53
C ALA A 391 23.13 -13.21 42.64
N GLY A 392 23.63 -12.71 41.51
CA GLY A 392 24.88 -11.95 41.46
C GLY A 392 24.66 -10.47 41.76
N GLU A 393 25.54 -9.88 42.55
CA GLU A 393 25.47 -8.46 42.93
C GLU A 393 26.45 -7.58 42.13
N SER A 394 27.42 -8.18 41.42
CA SER A 394 28.48 -7.45 40.73
C SER A 394 29.04 -8.20 39.52
N VAL A 395 29.26 -7.48 38.41
CA VAL A 395 29.95 -7.99 37.21
C VAL A 395 31.37 -8.49 37.51
N GLN A 396 32.04 -7.97 38.54
CA GLN A 396 33.40 -8.40 38.91
C GLN A 396 33.42 -9.76 39.63
N SER A 397 32.26 -10.22 40.11
CA SER A 397 32.12 -11.47 40.85
C SER A 397 30.76 -12.09 40.54
N PRO A 398 30.52 -12.48 39.28
CA PRO A 398 29.20 -12.92 38.86
C PRO A 398 28.81 -14.25 39.51
N ALA A 399 27.55 -14.38 39.87
CA ALA A 399 26.93 -15.66 40.18
C ALA A 399 26.78 -16.45 38.87
N THR A 400 27.36 -17.65 38.80
CA THR A 400 27.48 -18.37 37.53
C THR A 400 27.01 -19.82 37.64
N VAL A 401 26.10 -20.25 36.76
CA VAL A 401 25.89 -21.67 36.45
C VAL A 401 26.66 -21.99 35.18
N SER A 402 27.61 -22.91 35.24
CA SER A 402 28.48 -23.29 34.12
C SER A 402 28.25 -24.74 33.73
N PHE A 403 27.91 -24.99 32.47
CA PHE A 403 27.82 -26.32 31.89
C PHE A 403 29.12 -26.66 31.13
N GLY A 404 29.81 -27.75 31.50
CA GLY A 404 31.00 -28.24 30.80
C GLY A 404 30.71 -29.36 29.78
N GLU A 405 31.37 -29.34 28.62
CA GLU A 405 31.22 -30.36 27.55
C GLU A 405 29.76 -30.48 27.04
N SER A 406 29.45 -31.54 26.28
CA SER A 406 28.07 -31.82 25.84
C SER A 406 27.18 -32.25 27.01
N GLN A 407 26.00 -31.63 27.13
CA GLN A 407 25.08 -31.91 28.22
C GLN A 407 23.61 -31.91 27.80
N GLN A 408 22.83 -32.64 28.58
CA GLN A 408 21.37 -32.63 28.56
C GLN A 408 20.91 -32.08 29.91
N VAL A 409 20.13 -30.99 29.89
CA VAL A 409 19.50 -30.36 31.04
C VAL A 409 17.99 -30.62 30.91
N THR A 410 17.50 -31.59 31.66
CA THR A 410 16.10 -32.04 31.61
C THR A 410 15.36 -31.66 32.90
N GLY A 411 14.10 -32.06 33.03
CA GLY A 411 13.28 -31.83 34.24
C GLY A 411 12.30 -30.66 34.08
N ARG A 412 11.70 -30.21 35.19
CA ARG A 412 10.62 -29.19 35.21
C ARG A 412 10.91 -27.99 36.11
N GLY A 413 12.15 -27.86 36.56
CA GLY A 413 12.57 -26.80 37.45
C GLY A 413 12.78 -25.45 36.77
N ILE A 414 13.30 -24.52 37.56
CA ILE A 414 13.40 -23.10 37.22
C ILE A 414 14.86 -22.65 37.36
N PHE A 415 15.41 -22.00 36.34
CA PHE A 415 16.56 -21.12 36.52
C PHE A 415 16.02 -19.72 36.80
N GLU A 416 16.32 -19.16 37.97
CA GLU A 416 15.85 -17.83 38.39
C GLU A 416 17.02 -16.84 38.40
N LEU A 417 17.05 -15.91 37.45
CA LEU A 417 18.07 -14.87 37.30
C LEU A 417 17.69 -13.65 38.13
N VAL A 418 18.36 -13.46 39.27
CA VAL A 418 18.15 -12.36 40.23
C VAL A 418 19.40 -11.48 40.29
N GLY A 419 19.86 -11.01 39.13
CA GLY A 419 21.07 -10.18 39.03
C GLY A 419 20.83 -8.70 39.33
N ALA A 420 21.87 -8.01 39.80
CA ALA A 420 21.90 -6.54 39.81
C ALA A 420 21.90 -5.96 38.38
N ASP A 421 22.49 -6.68 37.43
CA ASP A 421 22.56 -6.37 35.99
C ASP A 421 22.64 -7.66 35.14
N SER A 422 22.60 -7.54 33.79
CA SER A 422 22.61 -8.70 32.87
C SER A 422 23.86 -9.58 33.00
N ARG A 423 24.98 -9.06 33.50
CA ARG A 423 26.26 -9.78 33.57
C ARG A 423 26.59 -10.29 34.97
N SER A 424 25.83 -9.89 35.97
CA SER A 424 26.01 -10.31 37.36
C SER A 424 25.49 -11.73 37.61
N SER A 425 24.43 -12.16 36.91
CA SER A 425 23.84 -13.50 37.00
C SER A 425 23.89 -14.20 35.65
N ARG A 426 24.63 -15.31 35.55
CA ARG A 426 24.99 -15.91 34.25
C ARG A 426 24.72 -17.40 34.22
N ILE A 427 24.11 -17.88 33.14
CA ILE A 427 24.11 -19.28 32.73
C ILE A 427 25.09 -19.37 31.55
N ILE A 428 26.15 -20.15 31.69
CA ILE A 428 27.19 -20.25 30.65
C ILE A 428 27.46 -21.68 30.25
N SER A 429 27.85 -21.90 28.99
CA SER A 429 28.44 -23.16 28.55
C SER A 429 29.93 -23.00 28.27
N ARG A 430 30.72 -24.03 28.59
CA ARG A 430 32.17 -24.09 28.41
C ARG A 430 32.59 -25.44 27.84
N GLY A 431 33.71 -25.49 27.14
CA GLY A 431 34.26 -26.73 26.59
C GLY A 431 33.85 -26.95 25.12
N GLN A 432 33.77 -28.21 24.71
CA GLN A 432 33.41 -28.65 23.37
C GLN A 432 32.10 -29.42 23.44
N GLY A 433 31.15 -29.21 22.52
CA GLY A 433 29.90 -29.98 22.50
C GLY A 433 28.65 -29.17 22.20
N TYR A 434 27.55 -29.50 22.86
CA TYR A 434 26.36 -28.65 22.97
C TYR A 434 25.65 -28.89 24.31
N VAL A 435 24.96 -27.88 24.85
CA VAL A 435 24.11 -27.98 26.03
C VAL A 435 22.65 -27.90 25.59
N ASP A 436 21.88 -28.95 25.80
CA ASP A 436 20.45 -29.00 25.43
C ASP A 436 19.60 -28.74 26.67
N ILE A 437 18.92 -27.59 26.73
CA ILE A 437 18.01 -27.24 27.82
C ILE A 437 16.59 -27.53 27.38
N ALA A 438 15.96 -28.52 28.01
CA ALA A 438 14.66 -29.04 27.67
C ALA A 438 13.53 -27.99 27.72
N ASP A 439 12.50 -28.20 26.91
CA ASP A 439 11.30 -27.36 26.80
C ASP A 439 10.40 -27.37 28.03
N THR A 440 10.56 -28.39 28.87
CA THR A 440 9.86 -28.51 30.14
C THR A 440 10.42 -27.61 31.25
N LEU A 441 11.59 -27.00 31.04
CA LEU A 441 12.22 -26.09 31.99
C LEU A 441 11.73 -24.65 31.81
N THR A 442 11.88 -23.85 32.87
CA THR A 442 11.65 -22.40 32.82
C THR A 442 12.93 -21.65 33.18
N VAL A 443 13.31 -20.66 32.37
CA VAL A 443 14.29 -19.65 32.75
C VAL A 443 13.50 -18.37 33.04
N ARG A 444 13.54 -17.88 34.27
CA ARG A 444 12.82 -16.67 34.67
C ARG A 444 13.74 -15.62 35.28
N GLY A 445 13.35 -14.37 35.19
CA GLY A 445 13.99 -13.26 35.88
C GLY A 445 13.99 -11.99 35.03
N SER A 446 14.32 -10.86 35.64
CA SER A 446 14.36 -9.58 34.95
C SER A 446 15.78 -9.15 34.53
N ARG A 447 16.82 -9.84 35.05
CA ARG A 447 18.23 -9.47 34.91
C ARG A 447 19.16 -10.67 34.95
N GLY A 448 19.77 -10.98 33.82
CA GLY A 448 20.85 -11.96 33.73
C GLY A 448 21.19 -12.30 32.30
N SER A 449 22.15 -13.21 32.12
CA SER A 449 22.55 -13.67 30.80
C SER A 449 22.55 -15.19 30.65
N VAL A 450 22.25 -15.64 29.43
CA VAL A 450 22.47 -17.02 28.97
C VAL A 450 23.51 -16.94 27.85
N GLU A 451 24.74 -17.32 28.15
CA GLU A 451 25.89 -17.16 27.25
C GLU A 451 26.47 -18.50 26.83
N ALA A 452 26.37 -18.83 25.56
CA ALA A 452 27.00 -20.02 25.04
C ALA A 452 28.45 -19.78 24.60
N GLY A 453 29.33 -20.72 24.94
CA GLY A 453 30.69 -20.75 24.40
C GLY A 453 30.68 -21.10 22.91
N VAL A 454 31.57 -20.48 22.13
CA VAL A 454 31.70 -20.67 20.67
C VAL A 454 31.83 -22.15 20.27
N ASP A 455 32.52 -22.94 21.10
CA ASP A 455 32.75 -24.37 20.88
C ASP A 455 31.70 -25.28 21.57
N ASN A 456 30.78 -24.72 22.35
CA ASN A 456 29.76 -25.46 23.11
C ASN A 456 28.41 -24.73 23.10
N PRO A 457 27.72 -24.60 21.96
CA PRO A 457 26.44 -23.90 21.87
C PRO A 457 25.39 -24.41 22.86
N ILE A 458 24.50 -23.53 23.31
CA ILE A 458 23.30 -23.88 24.08
C ILE A 458 22.12 -23.98 23.12
N ASN A 459 21.46 -25.13 23.06
CA ASN A 459 20.13 -25.31 22.49
C ASN A 459 19.11 -25.02 23.59
N LEU A 460 18.59 -23.79 23.62
CA LEU A 460 17.59 -23.38 24.62
C LEU A 460 16.18 -23.63 24.07
N ARG A 461 15.48 -24.63 24.60
CA ARG A 461 14.04 -24.88 24.32
C ARG A 461 13.12 -24.47 25.47
N ALA A 462 13.70 -24.10 26.61
CA ALA A 462 12.98 -23.73 27.82
C ALA A 462 12.05 -22.53 27.62
N ARG A 463 11.00 -22.46 28.45
CA ARG A 463 10.15 -21.27 28.55
C ARG A 463 10.94 -20.12 29.19
N LEU A 464 11.00 -18.97 28.52
CA LEU A 464 11.63 -17.76 29.05
C LEU A 464 10.55 -16.83 29.64
N VAL A 465 10.70 -16.42 30.90
CA VAL A 465 9.72 -15.57 31.60
C VAL A 465 10.42 -14.38 32.27
N ASP A 466 10.14 -13.16 31.81
CA ASP A 466 10.43 -11.97 32.60
C ASP A 466 9.32 -11.83 33.65
N ASP A 467 9.69 -11.96 34.92
CA ASP A 467 8.75 -11.92 36.03
C ASP A 467 8.38 -10.49 36.44
N GLY A 468 8.94 -9.47 35.78
CA GLY A 468 8.57 -8.08 35.95
C GLY A 468 8.94 -7.49 37.31
N ARG A 469 9.83 -8.14 38.08
CA ARG A 469 10.38 -7.57 39.31
C ARG A 469 11.12 -6.25 39.02
N GLU A 470 11.08 -5.32 39.97
CA GLU A 470 11.42 -3.88 39.79
C GLU A 470 12.66 -3.67 38.91
N ALA A 471 12.50 -2.84 37.87
CA ALA A 471 13.65 -2.29 37.18
C ALA A 471 14.41 -1.40 38.17
N ASP A 472 15.74 -1.33 38.07
CA ASP A 472 16.48 -0.29 38.78
C ASP A 472 16.06 1.11 38.30
N GLU A 473 16.71 2.13 38.85
CA GLU A 473 16.50 3.52 38.46
C GLU A 473 16.68 3.77 36.95
N SER A 474 17.33 2.88 36.19
CA SER A 474 17.46 3.00 34.73
C SER A 474 16.25 2.48 33.95
N GLY A 475 15.34 1.73 34.59
CA GLY A 475 14.17 1.15 33.91
C GLY A 475 14.49 -0.08 33.05
N GLU A 476 15.76 -0.49 32.94
CA GLU A 476 16.18 -1.56 32.04
C GLU A 476 15.93 -2.95 32.66
N ARG A 477 15.17 -3.78 31.95
CA ARG A 477 14.90 -5.19 32.28
C ARG A 477 15.29 -6.01 31.08
N SER A 478 16.37 -6.77 31.16
CA SER A 478 16.84 -7.57 30.04
C SER A 478 17.37 -8.92 30.50
N ILE A 479 16.90 -9.97 29.82
CA ILE A 479 17.61 -11.24 29.76
C ILE A 479 18.45 -11.20 28.47
N GLU A 480 19.76 -11.16 28.61
CA GLU A 480 20.72 -11.15 27.51
C GLU A 480 21.02 -12.59 27.11
N ILE A 481 20.74 -12.98 25.88
CA ILE A 481 21.05 -14.31 25.38
C ILE A 481 22.09 -14.18 24.27
N SER A 482 23.27 -14.74 24.49
CA SER A 482 24.40 -14.64 23.55
C SER A 482 25.02 -16.01 23.26
N GLY A 483 25.69 -16.13 22.13
CA GLY A 483 26.37 -17.35 21.68
C GLY A 483 25.49 -18.58 21.37
N LEU A 484 24.15 -18.49 21.26
CA LEU A 484 23.32 -19.65 20.94
C LEU A 484 23.70 -20.28 19.59
N GLY A 485 23.80 -21.61 19.55
CA GLY A 485 23.81 -22.41 18.33
C GLY A 485 25.03 -22.30 17.40
N SER A 486 25.55 -23.44 16.96
CA SER A 486 26.19 -23.55 15.63
C SER A 486 25.10 -23.52 14.54
N GLU A 487 25.45 -23.49 13.25
CA GLU A 487 24.52 -23.52 12.08
C GLU A 487 23.40 -24.59 12.12
N THR A 488 23.37 -25.49 13.11
CA THR A 488 22.40 -26.58 13.25
C THR A 488 21.58 -26.55 14.55
N GLY A 489 21.87 -25.62 15.47
CA GLY A 489 21.18 -25.55 16.76
C GLY A 489 19.78 -24.97 16.62
N LEU A 490 18.74 -25.77 16.88
CA LEU A 490 17.36 -25.30 16.91
C LEU A 490 17.11 -24.59 18.25
N VAL A 491 16.96 -23.27 18.18
CA VAL A 491 16.44 -22.49 19.31
C VAL A 491 14.93 -22.38 19.13
N ASP A 492 14.17 -22.88 20.12
CA ASP A 492 12.72 -22.71 20.20
C ASP A 492 12.45 -21.84 21.43
N LEU A 493 12.49 -20.53 21.23
CA LEU A 493 12.28 -19.58 22.32
C LEU A 493 10.79 -19.37 22.52
N ARG A 494 10.26 -19.99 23.57
CA ARG A 494 8.92 -19.70 24.06
C ARG A 494 8.97 -18.60 25.11
N ILE A 495 8.90 -17.37 24.65
CA ILE A 495 8.93 -16.17 25.49
C ILE A 495 7.51 -15.88 25.98
N ASP A 496 7.35 -15.71 27.29
CA ASP A 496 6.09 -15.33 27.93
C ASP A 496 6.37 -14.17 28.89
N THR A 497 6.45 -12.96 28.32
CA THR A 497 6.68 -11.73 29.09
C THR A 497 5.52 -10.75 28.88
N PRO A 498 4.95 -10.20 29.96
CA PRO A 498 3.96 -9.14 29.82
C PRO A 498 4.61 -7.80 29.43
N ILE A 499 5.88 -7.54 29.80
CA ILE A 499 6.57 -6.23 29.63
C ILE A 499 8.11 -6.31 29.56
N GLY A 500 8.72 -7.37 29.00
CA GLY A 500 10.17 -7.63 29.13
C GLY A 500 10.98 -7.56 27.83
N LEU A 501 12.20 -7.03 27.91
CA LEU A 501 13.21 -7.05 26.84
C LEU A 501 13.92 -8.41 26.82
N VAL A 502 13.92 -9.11 25.69
CA VAL A 502 14.83 -10.24 25.46
C VAL A 502 15.84 -9.80 24.40
N GLN A 503 17.10 -9.61 24.81
CA GLN A 503 18.16 -9.21 23.89
C GLN A 503 18.86 -10.45 23.35
N LEU A 504 18.82 -10.63 22.03
CA LEU A 504 19.48 -11.75 21.33
C LEU A 504 20.76 -11.24 20.65
N ASP A 505 21.91 -11.80 21.01
CA ASP A 505 23.25 -11.45 20.45
C ASP A 505 23.97 -12.70 19.89
N SER A 506 23.29 -13.49 19.04
CA SER A 506 23.91 -14.71 18.49
C SER A 506 23.45 -15.07 17.08
N HIS A 507 24.33 -15.80 16.38
CA HIS A 507 24.07 -16.40 15.07
C HIS A 507 23.27 -17.70 15.28
N ALA A 508 22.00 -17.77 14.89
CA ALA A 508 21.21 -18.97 15.17
C ALA A 508 20.21 -19.31 14.06
N ASN A 509 20.02 -20.61 13.82
CA ASN A 509 18.85 -21.14 13.12
C ASN A 509 17.71 -21.22 14.14
N THR A 510 16.64 -20.42 14.00
CA THR A 510 15.71 -20.21 15.13
C THR A 510 14.26 -20.05 14.72
N THR A 511 13.36 -20.77 15.38
CA THR A 511 11.93 -20.44 15.38
C THR A 511 11.66 -19.55 16.59
N LEU A 512 11.21 -18.32 16.38
CA LEU A 512 10.87 -17.38 17.44
C LEU A 512 9.35 -17.39 17.67
N VAL A 513 8.92 -17.98 18.78
CA VAL A 513 7.51 -18.05 19.18
C VAL A 513 7.32 -17.39 20.55
N ASN A 514 7.17 -16.07 20.57
CA ASN A 514 6.74 -15.33 21.74
C ASN A 514 5.20 -15.35 21.85
N ARG A 515 4.68 -15.94 22.94
CA ARG A 515 3.23 -15.99 23.21
C ARG A 515 2.76 -14.80 24.06
N GLY A 516 3.69 -14.01 24.59
CA GLY A 516 3.42 -12.79 25.33
C GLY A 516 3.01 -11.61 24.43
N SER A 517 2.51 -10.55 25.05
CA SER A 517 2.09 -9.31 24.36
C SER A 517 3.23 -8.33 24.10
N ALA A 518 4.35 -8.45 24.82
CA ALA A 518 5.50 -7.58 24.66
C ALA A 518 6.32 -7.95 23.40
N PRO A 519 6.86 -6.96 22.66
CA PRO A 519 7.70 -7.24 21.50
C PRO A 519 9.08 -7.79 21.91
N ILE A 520 9.66 -8.66 21.07
CA ILE A 520 11.07 -9.07 21.20
C ILE A 520 11.93 -7.92 20.64
N GLU A 521 12.84 -7.36 21.42
CA GLU A 521 13.70 -6.26 20.96
C GLU A 521 15.10 -6.75 20.51
N PHE A 522 15.54 -6.36 19.31
CA PHE A 522 16.89 -6.62 18.82
C PHE A 522 17.77 -5.37 18.92
N ARG A 523 18.78 -5.42 19.79
CA ARG A 523 19.73 -4.31 20.05
C ARG A 523 21.14 -4.49 19.49
N ASP A 524 21.49 -5.69 19.00
CA ASP A 524 22.79 -5.94 18.39
C ASP A 524 22.62 -6.68 17.05
N ARG A 525 23.71 -6.87 16.31
CA ARG A 525 23.82 -7.42 14.95
C ARG A 525 23.54 -8.93 14.90
N ALA A 526 22.44 -9.38 15.49
CA ALA A 526 22.00 -10.77 15.43
C ALA A 526 21.78 -11.19 13.97
N LEU A 527 22.46 -12.27 13.54
CA LEU A 527 22.22 -12.93 12.26
C LEU A 527 21.29 -14.11 12.49
N LEU A 528 20.04 -13.97 12.08
CA LEU A 528 19.04 -15.04 12.15
C LEU A 528 19.00 -15.77 10.82
N THR A 529 19.18 -17.09 10.87
CA THR A 529 19.10 -17.96 9.69
C THR A 529 17.84 -18.84 9.77
N ASN A 530 17.16 -19.13 8.66
CA ASN A 530 15.95 -19.98 8.62
C ASN A 530 14.90 -19.61 9.69
N VAL A 531 14.59 -18.32 9.83
CA VAL A 531 13.81 -17.81 10.96
C VAL A 531 12.30 -17.89 10.71
N SER A 532 11.52 -18.26 11.73
CA SER A 532 10.06 -18.05 11.71
C SER A 532 9.67 -17.13 12.86
N ILE A 533 9.15 -15.95 12.55
CA ILE A 533 8.73 -14.92 13.49
C ILE A 533 7.20 -14.99 13.61
N GLN A 534 6.70 -15.57 14.70
CA GLN A 534 5.26 -15.72 14.95
C GLN A 534 4.71 -14.67 15.92
N SER A 535 5.51 -13.66 16.25
CA SER A 535 5.24 -12.74 17.35
C SER A 535 5.68 -11.32 17.04
N ARG A 536 5.20 -10.37 17.84
CA ARG A 536 5.61 -8.98 17.70
C ARG A 536 7.12 -8.84 17.97
N VAL A 537 7.82 -8.17 17.08
CA VAL A 537 9.25 -7.88 17.18
C VAL A 537 9.43 -6.36 17.07
N LEU A 538 10.36 -5.81 17.85
CA LEU A 538 10.81 -4.42 17.79
C LEU A 538 12.30 -4.40 17.40
N VAL A 539 12.65 -3.65 16.37
CA VAL A 539 14.04 -3.49 15.91
C VAL A 539 14.44 -2.05 16.18
N THR A 540 15.37 -1.84 17.12
CA THR A 540 15.87 -0.51 17.51
C THR A 540 17.29 -0.22 17.01
N ASP A 541 18.04 -1.27 16.64
CA ASP A 541 19.33 -1.20 15.91
C ASP A 541 19.29 -2.12 14.67
N THR A 542 20.13 -3.15 14.56
CA THR A 542 20.31 -3.91 13.31
C THR A 542 19.87 -5.37 13.47
N LEU A 543 18.77 -5.76 12.84
CA LEU A 543 18.37 -7.17 12.67
C LEU A 543 18.96 -7.71 11.36
N ARG A 544 19.80 -8.74 11.38
CA ARG A 544 20.33 -9.37 10.14
C ARG A 544 19.58 -10.67 9.90
N LEU A 545 18.99 -10.84 8.71
CA LEU A 545 18.33 -12.08 8.29
C LEU A 545 19.17 -12.76 7.21
N HIS A 546 19.33 -14.08 7.30
CA HIS A 546 20.06 -14.90 6.34
C HIS A 546 19.19 -16.08 5.92
N GLU A 547 19.19 -16.44 4.63
CA GLU A 547 18.36 -17.53 4.10
C GLU A 547 16.84 -17.34 4.36
N ASN A 548 16.07 -18.42 4.48
CA ASN A 548 14.61 -18.35 4.55
C ASN A 548 14.15 -17.61 5.82
N ALA A 549 13.16 -16.72 5.69
CA ALA A 549 12.51 -16.09 6.83
C ALA A 549 10.98 -16.17 6.63
N THR A 550 10.22 -16.48 7.67
CA THR A 550 8.76 -16.41 7.63
C THR A 550 8.28 -15.45 8.71
N LEU A 551 7.59 -14.39 8.33
CA LEU A 551 7.00 -13.40 9.21
C LEU A 551 5.48 -13.60 9.24
N ASN A 552 4.95 -14.08 10.35
CA ASN A 552 3.51 -14.32 10.58
C ASN A 552 2.94 -13.38 11.66
N SER A 553 3.62 -12.26 11.91
CA SER A 553 3.24 -11.28 12.95
C SER A 553 3.79 -9.89 12.62
N VAL A 554 3.81 -8.97 13.59
CA VAL A 554 4.22 -7.57 13.40
C VAL A 554 5.70 -7.38 13.72
N LEU A 555 6.50 -7.02 12.73
CA LEU A 555 7.90 -6.60 12.84
C LEU A 555 7.97 -5.07 12.80
N THR A 556 8.11 -4.45 13.96
CA THR A 556 8.22 -2.99 14.10
C THR A 556 9.68 -2.57 14.03
N ILE A 557 9.98 -1.58 13.21
CA ILE A 557 11.29 -0.91 13.12
C ILE A 557 11.11 0.46 13.74
N GLU A 558 11.88 0.77 14.79
CA GLU A 558 11.78 2.04 15.51
C GLU A 558 13.17 2.65 15.63
N GLY A 559 13.51 3.48 14.64
CA GLY A 559 14.70 4.33 14.68
C GLY A 559 14.47 5.52 15.61
N THR A 560 15.52 5.93 16.31
CA THR A 560 15.52 7.19 17.06
C THR A 560 16.37 8.23 16.34
N ASP A 561 16.27 9.50 16.69
CA ASP A 561 17.10 10.56 16.11
C ASP A 561 18.62 10.27 16.26
N GLU A 562 19.01 9.43 17.23
CA GLU A 562 20.39 9.06 17.53
C GLU A 562 20.78 7.64 17.06
N SER A 563 19.82 6.77 16.71
CA SER A 563 20.07 5.36 16.36
C SER A 563 19.37 4.95 15.06
N LEU A 564 20.15 4.32 14.17
CA LEU A 564 19.62 3.75 12.94
C LEU A 564 19.04 2.37 13.22
N ALA A 565 17.73 2.21 13.02
CA ALA A 565 17.08 0.92 13.05
C ALA A 565 17.02 0.33 11.63
N ARG A 566 17.57 -0.86 11.43
CA ARG A 566 17.56 -1.52 10.13
C ARG A 566 17.36 -3.02 10.18
N ILE A 567 16.75 -3.54 9.13
CA ILE A 567 16.77 -4.97 8.81
C ILE A 567 17.73 -5.17 7.66
N SER A 568 18.74 -6.02 7.85
CA SER A 568 19.77 -6.35 6.87
C SER A 568 19.51 -7.75 6.31
N LEU A 569 19.01 -7.86 5.08
CA LEU A 569 18.79 -9.11 4.39
C LEU A 569 20.11 -9.53 3.71
N GLU A 570 20.72 -10.62 4.18
CA GLU A 570 22.03 -11.07 3.73
C GLU A 570 21.92 -12.42 3.02
N GLY A 571 22.49 -12.58 1.83
CA GLY A 571 22.34 -13.83 1.07
C GLY A 571 21.00 -13.93 0.33
N SER A 572 20.59 -15.14 -0.03
CA SER A 572 19.28 -15.38 -0.67
C SER A 572 18.19 -15.47 0.39
N VAL A 573 17.60 -14.34 0.76
CA VAL A 573 16.56 -14.26 1.78
C VAL A 573 15.18 -14.22 1.15
N ASN A 574 14.35 -15.23 1.41
CA ASN A 574 12.92 -15.16 1.10
C ASN A 574 12.15 -14.88 2.40
N LEU A 575 11.65 -13.66 2.56
CA LEU A 575 10.79 -13.24 3.68
C LEU A 575 9.32 -13.48 3.30
N ASP A 576 8.80 -14.64 3.65
CA ASP A 576 7.43 -15.08 3.35
C ASP A 576 6.48 -14.95 4.58
N GLY A 577 5.20 -15.28 4.44
CA GLY A 577 4.20 -15.29 5.52
C GLY A 577 3.14 -14.21 5.38
N ASP A 578 2.27 -14.10 6.39
CA ASP A 578 1.10 -13.19 6.41
C ASP A 578 1.25 -12.03 7.41
N GLY A 579 2.49 -11.69 7.78
CA GLY A 579 2.78 -10.68 8.80
C GLY A 579 2.87 -9.24 8.30
N GLU A 580 3.20 -8.33 9.22
CA GLU A 580 3.34 -6.90 8.95
C GLU A 580 4.74 -6.39 9.27
N ILE A 581 5.29 -5.49 8.46
CA ILE A 581 6.46 -4.68 8.78
C ILE A 581 5.97 -3.26 9.06
N VAL A 582 6.30 -2.70 10.22
CA VAL A 582 5.83 -1.37 10.65
C VAL A 582 7.00 -0.43 10.90
N PHE A 583 7.14 0.63 10.12
CA PHE A 583 8.06 1.74 10.38
C PHE A 583 7.43 2.70 11.41
N ALA A 584 7.79 2.56 12.68
CA ALA A 584 7.16 3.27 13.80
C ALA A 584 7.96 4.47 14.33
N GLY A 585 9.20 4.67 13.90
CA GLY A 585 10.01 5.79 14.38
C GLY A 585 9.45 7.14 13.92
N SER A 586 9.60 8.16 14.76
CA SER A 586 9.14 9.53 14.52
C SER A 586 10.09 10.35 13.63
N THR A 587 11.01 9.68 12.93
CA THR A 587 12.14 10.33 12.28
C THR A 587 11.67 11.02 11.01
N THR A 588 12.00 12.30 10.82
CA THR A 588 11.78 12.98 9.53
C THR A 588 12.75 12.50 8.45
N ASP A 589 13.82 11.78 8.84
CA ASP A 589 14.81 11.21 7.92
C ASP A 589 14.45 9.74 7.60
N PRO A 590 14.08 9.41 6.35
CA PRO A 590 13.78 8.05 5.92
C PRO A 590 14.97 7.10 5.98
N LEU A 591 16.19 7.60 6.12
CA LEU A 591 17.39 6.77 6.23
C LEU A 591 17.62 6.21 7.64
N GLN A 592 16.92 6.71 8.66
CA GLN A 592 17.04 6.22 10.04
C GLN A 592 16.28 4.92 10.28
N GLN A 593 15.33 4.57 9.40
CA GLN A 593 14.58 3.33 9.45
C GLN A 593 14.60 2.66 8.08
N ARG A 594 15.31 1.56 7.92
CA ARG A 594 15.48 0.96 6.58
C ARG A 594 15.61 -0.54 6.53
N ILE A 595 15.25 -1.12 5.39
CA ILE A 595 15.51 -2.51 5.06
C ILE A 595 16.60 -2.51 3.99
N ASP A 596 17.80 -2.93 4.39
CA ASP A 596 18.98 -3.01 3.54
C ASP A 596 19.15 -4.44 3.02
N MET A 597 19.44 -4.58 1.73
CA MET A 597 20.05 -5.80 1.22
C MET A 597 21.58 -5.68 1.29
N VAL A 598 22.23 -6.64 1.96
CA VAL A 598 23.68 -6.72 2.03
C VAL A 598 24.16 -7.90 1.20
N VAL A 599 24.58 -7.62 -0.04
CA VAL A 599 25.24 -8.62 -0.87
C VAL A 599 26.60 -8.96 -0.26
N GLY A 600 26.69 -10.17 0.31
CA GLY A 600 27.97 -10.72 0.76
C GLY A 600 28.98 -10.77 -0.39
N SER A 601 30.28 -10.82 -0.09
CA SER A 601 31.38 -10.77 -1.08
C SER A 601 31.43 -11.94 -2.08
N GLN A 602 30.40 -12.78 -2.14
CA GLN A 602 30.28 -13.94 -3.01
C GLN A 602 29.50 -13.54 -4.27
N ASN A 603 30.14 -13.59 -5.44
CA ASN A 603 29.62 -13.17 -6.76
C ASN A 603 28.47 -14.04 -7.33
N LEU A 604 27.61 -14.63 -6.50
CA LEU A 604 26.42 -15.34 -6.97
C LEU A 604 25.23 -14.38 -6.96
N PRO A 605 24.30 -14.48 -7.94
CA PRO A 605 23.04 -13.74 -7.87
C PRO A 605 22.30 -14.17 -6.60
N GLN A 606 22.15 -13.22 -5.68
CA GLN A 606 21.36 -13.39 -4.47
C GLN A 606 19.96 -12.91 -4.81
N GLU A 607 18.98 -13.77 -4.57
CA GLU A 607 17.57 -13.46 -4.76
C GLU A 607 17.01 -13.16 -3.38
N VAL A 608 16.68 -11.89 -3.15
CA VAL A 608 15.97 -11.46 -1.94
C VAL A 608 14.53 -11.20 -2.34
N ALA A 609 13.59 -11.86 -1.68
CA ALA A 609 12.17 -11.73 -1.96
C ALA A 609 11.39 -11.39 -0.69
N ILE A 610 10.39 -10.52 -0.82
CA ILE A 610 9.37 -10.28 0.21
C ILE A 610 8.04 -10.79 -0.34
N GLY A 611 7.52 -11.85 0.28
CA GLY A 611 6.35 -12.59 -0.16
C GLY A 611 5.06 -11.76 -0.16
N SER A 612 4.08 -12.22 -0.95
CA SER A 612 2.84 -11.48 -1.20
C SER A 612 1.87 -11.37 -0.03
N GLY A 613 2.05 -12.19 1.01
CA GLY A 613 1.30 -12.08 2.26
C GLY A 613 1.82 -10.98 3.21
N ILE A 614 3.01 -10.42 2.97
CA ILE A 614 3.60 -9.41 3.85
C ILE A 614 3.00 -8.03 3.58
N THR A 615 2.57 -7.36 4.65
CA THR A 615 2.10 -5.96 4.60
C THR A 615 3.14 -5.02 5.21
N VAL A 616 3.56 -3.98 4.50
CA VAL A 616 4.46 -2.94 4.99
C VAL A 616 3.65 -1.68 5.29
N ARG A 617 3.83 -1.06 6.45
CA ARG A 617 3.19 0.22 6.78
C ARG A 617 4.08 1.11 7.66
N GLY A 618 3.69 2.35 7.85
CA GLY A 618 4.35 3.27 8.78
C GLY A 618 4.56 4.67 8.20
N ASN A 619 5.12 5.57 9.01
CA ASN A 619 5.26 6.98 8.63
C ASN A 619 6.46 7.20 7.70
N VAL A 620 7.65 6.72 8.05
CA VAL A 620 8.85 7.01 7.25
C VAL A 620 9.76 5.79 7.24
N GLY A 621 10.13 5.29 6.05
CA GLY A 621 11.03 4.14 5.92
C GLY A 621 11.62 3.97 4.52
N THR A 622 12.80 3.36 4.41
CA THR A 622 13.45 3.09 3.12
C THR A 622 13.66 1.60 2.88
N PHE A 623 13.34 1.11 1.68
CA PHE A 623 13.83 -0.18 1.17
C PHE A 623 15.00 0.10 0.25
N LEU A 624 16.16 -0.48 0.56
CA LEU A 624 17.39 -0.26 -0.17
C LEU A 624 17.91 -1.60 -0.70
N GLY A 625 17.66 -1.88 -1.97
CA GLY A 625 18.40 -2.91 -2.70
C GLY A 625 19.87 -2.50 -2.88
N SER A 626 20.76 -3.47 -2.97
CA SER A 626 22.16 -3.24 -3.29
C SER A 626 22.42 -3.38 -4.79
N LEU A 627 23.25 -2.51 -5.36
CA LEU A 627 23.71 -2.60 -6.75
C LEU A 627 24.19 -4.02 -7.12
N GLY A 628 23.41 -4.73 -7.94
CA GLY A 628 23.72 -6.08 -8.43
C GLY A 628 22.95 -7.24 -7.79
N ALA A 629 22.04 -6.96 -6.86
CA ALA A 629 20.99 -7.89 -6.47
C ALA A 629 19.64 -7.18 -6.53
N ASP A 630 18.65 -7.88 -7.08
CA ASP A 630 17.31 -7.37 -7.24
C ASP A 630 16.48 -7.81 -6.03
N LEU A 631 15.83 -6.86 -5.35
CA LEU A 631 14.83 -7.16 -4.32
C LEU A 631 13.49 -7.43 -5.01
N ASP A 632 12.99 -8.67 -4.98
CA ASP A 632 11.67 -9.05 -5.50
C ASP A 632 10.59 -8.79 -4.43
N PHE A 633 9.92 -7.64 -4.50
CA PHE A 633 8.86 -7.30 -3.56
C PHE A 633 7.49 -7.61 -4.15
N SER A 634 6.75 -8.54 -3.54
CA SER A 634 5.39 -8.94 -3.96
C SER A 634 4.30 -8.59 -2.93
N GLY A 635 4.67 -7.97 -1.80
CA GLY A 635 3.79 -7.64 -0.68
C GLY A 635 2.81 -6.47 -0.93
N THR A 636 2.15 -6.03 0.15
CA THR A 636 1.27 -4.84 0.14
C THR A 636 1.92 -3.70 0.93
N VAL A 637 2.02 -2.50 0.36
CA VAL A 637 2.44 -1.28 1.07
C VAL A 637 1.21 -0.46 1.45
N VAL A 638 1.06 -0.15 2.74
CA VAL A 638 -0.04 0.66 3.30
C VAL A 638 0.53 1.95 3.85
N GLY A 639 0.20 3.08 3.21
CA GLY A 639 0.58 4.41 3.70
C GLY A 639 -0.60 5.13 4.36
N ASP A 640 -0.34 5.80 5.47
CA ASP A 640 -1.19 6.81 6.08
C ASP A 640 -0.87 8.21 5.49
N ALA A 641 -1.63 9.25 5.84
CA ALA A 641 -1.51 10.59 5.25
C ALA A 641 -0.11 11.23 5.34
N ASP A 642 0.71 10.82 6.30
CA ASP A 642 2.07 11.32 6.52
C ASP A 642 3.15 10.31 6.07
N THR A 643 2.78 9.29 5.31
CA THR A 643 3.70 8.23 4.91
C THR A 643 4.67 8.68 3.80
N SER A 644 5.96 8.47 4.03
CA SER A 644 7.06 8.54 3.06
C SER A 644 7.84 7.21 3.11
N ILE A 645 7.32 6.20 2.41
CA ILE A 645 8.04 4.95 2.17
C ILE A 645 8.77 5.09 0.84
N VAL A 646 10.10 4.99 0.88
CA VAL A 646 10.98 5.11 -0.29
C VAL A 646 11.43 3.72 -0.72
N LEU A 647 11.20 3.37 -1.99
CA LEU A 647 11.62 2.12 -2.61
C LEU A 647 12.81 2.37 -3.55
N ARG A 648 13.98 1.78 -3.26
CA ARG A 648 15.22 1.87 -4.07
C ARG A 648 15.73 0.49 -4.49
N HIS A 649 16.12 0.36 -5.76
CA HIS A 649 16.68 -0.80 -6.44
C HIS A 649 15.81 -2.05 -6.30
N ILE A 650 14.51 -1.92 -6.57
CA ILE A 650 13.54 -3.01 -6.52
C ILE A 650 13.37 -3.61 -7.91
N ALA A 651 13.27 -4.93 -8.02
CA ALA A 651 12.70 -5.56 -9.20
C ALA A 651 11.37 -6.21 -8.80
N THR A 652 10.44 -6.37 -9.73
CA THR A 652 9.17 -7.02 -9.40
C THR A 652 8.88 -8.10 -10.43
N ARG A 653 8.86 -9.37 -10.05
CA ARG A 653 8.43 -10.45 -10.96
C ARG A 653 6.93 -10.59 -11.01
N GLU A 654 6.26 -10.42 -9.88
CA GLU A 654 4.80 -10.60 -9.75
C GLU A 654 4.03 -9.28 -9.60
N GLY A 655 4.74 -8.17 -9.44
CA GLY A 655 4.18 -6.86 -9.10
C GLY A 655 3.87 -6.71 -7.61
N PHE A 656 3.67 -5.48 -7.14
CA PHE A 656 3.28 -5.21 -5.75
C PHE A 656 1.98 -4.42 -5.65
N ARG A 657 1.40 -4.45 -4.43
CA ARG A 657 0.14 -3.76 -4.11
C ARG A 657 0.41 -2.51 -3.30
N VAL A 658 -0.22 -1.39 -3.67
CA VAL A 658 -0.27 -0.17 -2.85
C VAL A 658 -1.69 0.02 -2.35
N ASN A 659 -1.86 0.19 -1.05
CA ASN A 659 -3.13 0.51 -0.42
C ASN A 659 -2.91 1.69 0.53
N SER A 660 -2.80 2.89 -0.02
CA SER A 660 -2.69 4.12 0.74
C SER A 660 -3.95 4.95 0.55
N ILE A 661 -4.67 5.21 1.64
CA ILE A 661 -5.93 5.96 1.56
C ILE A 661 -5.66 7.48 1.44
N ASP A 662 -4.49 7.96 1.89
CA ASP A 662 -4.11 9.38 1.88
C ASP A 662 -2.59 9.65 1.80
N GLY A 663 -1.75 8.62 1.72
CA GLY A 663 -0.28 8.72 1.75
C GLY A 663 0.39 8.51 0.38
N ALA A 664 1.64 8.94 0.27
CA ALA A 664 2.44 8.76 -0.94
C ALA A 664 3.48 7.64 -0.76
N VAL A 665 3.48 6.65 -1.66
CA VAL A 665 4.62 5.74 -1.81
C VAL A 665 5.57 6.37 -2.83
N THR A 666 6.82 6.59 -2.43
CA THR A 666 7.85 7.15 -3.31
C THR A 666 8.69 6.02 -3.90
N ILE A 667 8.84 6.03 -5.23
CA ILE A 667 9.73 5.12 -5.95
C ILE A 667 10.91 5.94 -6.47
N ASP A 668 12.12 5.54 -6.10
CA ASP A 668 13.35 6.27 -6.38
C ASP A 668 14.40 5.36 -7.04
N ASP A 669 14.01 4.62 -8.09
CA ASP A 669 14.93 3.90 -8.98
C ASP A 669 14.26 3.44 -10.30
N PRO A 670 15.02 3.27 -11.40
CA PRO A 670 14.49 2.77 -12.66
C PRO A 670 14.03 1.31 -12.52
N LEU A 671 12.87 0.99 -13.08
CA LEU A 671 12.19 -0.30 -12.90
C LEU A 671 11.93 -0.97 -14.26
N ASP A 672 12.22 -2.26 -14.36
CA ASP A 672 11.89 -3.11 -15.51
C ASP A 672 10.70 -4.03 -15.17
N ASN A 673 9.71 -4.13 -16.07
CA ASN A 673 8.51 -4.97 -15.95
C ASN A 673 7.67 -4.69 -14.69
N LEU A 674 7.54 -3.41 -14.33
CA LEU A 674 6.80 -2.99 -13.14
C LEU A 674 5.30 -3.27 -13.29
N LYS A 675 4.72 -4.07 -12.38
CA LYS A 675 3.27 -4.19 -12.24
C LYS A 675 2.86 -3.59 -10.90
N VAL A 676 2.18 -2.43 -10.93
CA VAL A 676 1.62 -1.82 -9.72
C VAL A 676 0.10 -1.89 -9.76
N SER A 677 -0.46 -2.45 -8.70
CA SER A 677 -1.90 -2.52 -8.48
C SER A 677 -2.24 -1.90 -7.15
N GLY A 678 -3.44 -1.35 -6.99
CA GLY A 678 -3.82 -0.86 -5.66
C GLY A 678 -5.30 -0.87 -5.40
N ILE A 679 -5.63 -0.43 -4.19
CA ILE A 679 -6.96 -0.53 -3.61
C ILE A 679 -7.41 0.88 -3.24
N GLY A 680 -8.57 1.32 -3.74
CA GLY A 680 -9.10 2.65 -3.45
C GLY A 680 -8.34 3.78 -4.17
N ASN A 681 -8.19 4.93 -3.51
CA ASN A 681 -7.59 6.16 -4.07
C ASN A 681 -6.07 6.23 -3.85
N SER A 682 -5.38 5.09 -3.98
CA SER A 682 -3.93 5.05 -3.72
C SER A 682 -3.15 5.78 -4.80
N VAL A 683 -2.15 6.57 -4.37
CA VAL A 683 -1.30 7.38 -5.24
C VAL A 683 0.17 6.97 -5.09
N ILE A 684 0.90 6.88 -6.22
CA ILE A 684 2.37 6.82 -6.23
C ILE A 684 2.93 8.20 -6.56
N SER A 685 3.84 8.73 -5.73
CA SER A 685 4.57 9.96 -6.05
C SER A 685 5.93 9.66 -6.66
N VAL A 686 6.26 10.33 -7.76
CA VAL A 686 7.58 10.30 -8.42
C VAL A 686 8.29 11.61 -8.11
N LEU A 687 9.38 11.55 -7.33
CA LEU A 687 10.10 12.73 -6.83
C LEU A 687 11.37 13.09 -7.63
N ASP A 688 11.93 12.14 -8.37
CA ASP A 688 13.18 12.27 -9.13
C ASP A 688 13.03 11.69 -10.55
N ASP A 689 14.06 11.78 -11.38
CA ASP A 689 14.07 11.23 -12.74
C ASP A 689 14.02 9.69 -12.71
N GLN A 690 12.92 9.12 -13.19
CA GLN A 690 12.65 7.68 -13.25
C GLN A 690 12.48 7.19 -14.69
N ARG A 691 12.90 5.95 -14.94
CA ARG A 691 12.64 5.24 -16.19
C ARG A 691 12.01 3.88 -15.92
N TRP A 692 10.78 3.68 -16.38
CA TRP A 692 10.05 2.42 -16.22
C TRP A 692 9.83 1.73 -17.57
N ASN A 693 10.29 0.49 -17.71
CA ASN A 693 10.17 -0.26 -18.95
C ASN A 693 9.05 -1.32 -18.83
N ALA A 694 8.12 -1.35 -19.80
CA ALA A 694 6.96 -2.28 -19.84
C ALA A 694 6.12 -2.33 -18.55
N ALA A 695 5.66 -1.16 -18.10
CA ALA A 695 4.88 -1.05 -16.88
C ALA A 695 3.39 -1.35 -17.09
N GLU A 696 2.74 -2.00 -16.12
CA GLU A 696 1.27 -2.11 -15.98
C GLU A 696 0.85 -1.27 -14.77
N LEU A 697 0.32 -0.08 -15.05
CA LEU A 697 -0.02 0.97 -14.08
C LEU A 697 -1.54 0.98 -13.87
N MET A 698 -2.02 0.29 -12.84
CA MET A 698 -3.46 0.22 -12.52
C MET A 698 -3.90 1.19 -11.42
N LEU A 699 -3.09 2.23 -11.17
CA LEU A 699 -3.22 3.18 -10.06
C LEU A 699 -2.93 4.60 -10.51
N ASP A 700 -3.40 5.55 -9.70
CA ASP A 700 -3.11 6.96 -9.91
C ASP A 700 -1.64 7.25 -9.55
N ILE A 701 -0.98 8.07 -10.38
CA ILE A 701 0.44 8.42 -10.26
C ILE A 701 0.56 9.93 -10.23
N HIS A 702 1.21 10.48 -9.21
CA HIS A 702 1.58 11.88 -9.13
C HIS A 702 3.05 12.04 -9.52
N VAL A 703 3.33 12.87 -10.52
CA VAL A 703 4.70 13.28 -10.85
C VAL A 703 4.90 14.68 -10.28
N GLU A 704 5.79 14.81 -9.30
CA GLU A 704 6.03 16.09 -8.61
C GLU A 704 6.87 17.05 -9.47
N ALA A 705 6.86 18.33 -9.09
CA ALA A 705 7.67 19.36 -9.73
C ALA A 705 9.17 19.00 -9.71
N GLY A 706 9.80 18.96 -10.89
CA GLY A 706 11.21 18.63 -11.07
C GLY A 706 11.47 17.17 -11.47
N ALA A 707 10.48 16.30 -11.33
CA ALA A 707 10.62 14.88 -11.66
C ALA A 707 10.32 14.59 -13.14
N ILE A 708 11.04 13.60 -13.69
CA ILE A 708 10.84 13.08 -15.04
C ILE A 708 10.46 11.60 -14.99
N LEU A 709 9.29 11.20 -15.45
CA LEU A 709 8.87 9.81 -15.60
C LEU A 709 8.96 9.36 -17.06
N GLU A 710 10.03 8.65 -17.43
CA GLU A 710 10.18 8.00 -18.75
C GLU A 710 9.52 6.61 -18.73
N LEU A 711 8.38 6.44 -19.40
CA LEU A 711 7.75 5.12 -19.62
C LEU A 711 8.18 4.57 -20.98
N SER A 712 8.85 3.43 -21.03
CA SER A 712 9.29 2.85 -22.30
C SER A 712 8.78 1.44 -22.62
N GLY A 713 8.16 1.29 -23.79
CA GLY A 713 7.78 0.00 -24.36
C GLY A 713 8.89 -0.55 -25.25
N SER A 714 9.34 -1.79 -25.02
CA SER A 714 10.29 -2.46 -25.92
C SER A 714 9.68 -3.73 -26.50
N ALA A 715 10.07 -4.07 -27.74
CA ALA A 715 9.63 -5.30 -28.41
C ALA A 715 9.92 -6.59 -27.59
N THR A 716 10.86 -6.53 -26.65
CA THR A 716 11.21 -7.63 -25.74
C THR A 716 10.47 -7.61 -24.40
N ALA A 717 10.03 -6.44 -23.94
CA ALA A 717 9.43 -6.26 -22.61
C ALA A 717 7.89 -6.19 -22.65
N GLY A 718 7.28 -5.94 -23.82
CA GLY A 718 5.82 -5.85 -23.99
C GLY A 718 5.32 -4.40 -24.01
N SER A 719 3.99 -4.24 -24.16
CA SER A 719 3.31 -2.94 -24.15
C SER A 719 3.19 -2.36 -22.75
N THR A 720 3.35 -1.05 -22.60
CA THR A 720 3.02 -0.35 -21.34
C THR A 720 1.49 -0.17 -21.26
N THR A 721 0.88 -0.52 -20.13
CA THR A 721 -0.57 -0.38 -19.89
C THR A 721 -0.84 0.68 -18.82
N ILE A 722 -1.66 1.70 -19.10
CA ILE A 722 -2.05 2.78 -18.18
C ILE A 722 -3.56 2.72 -17.93
N SER A 723 -3.97 2.19 -16.79
CA SER A 723 -5.38 2.10 -16.37
C SER A 723 -5.75 3.01 -15.18
N GLY A 724 -4.76 3.59 -14.48
CA GLY A 724 -4.98 4.67 -13.51
C GLY A 724 -4.54 6.05 -14.04
N ASP A 725 -4.87 7.11 -13.31
CA ASP A 725 -4.66 8.49 -13.75
C ASP A 725 -3.24 8.99 -13.42
N ILE A 726 -2.52 9.52 -14.41
CA ILE A 726 -1.21 10.17 -14.21
C ILE A 726 -1.42 11.67 -14.04
N THR A 727 -1.31 12.17 -12.82
CA THR A 727 -1.37 13.60 -12.49
C THR A 727 0.02 14.24 -12.44
N LEU A 728 0.20 15.36 -13.14
CA LEU A 728 1.45 16.15 -13.15
C LEU A 728 1.29 17.38 -12.25
N LEU A 729 2.13 17.47 -11.22
CA LEU A 729 2.10 18.48 -10.15
C LEU A 729 3.28 19.46 -10.22
N GLY A 730 3.63 19.90 -11.44
CA GLY A 730 4.63 20.94 -11.67
C GLY A 730 4.22 22.28 -11.06
N ASP A 731 5.23 23.08 -10.67
CA ASP A 731 5.05 24.38 -10.03
C ASP A 731 5.64 25.53 -10.87
N ASP A 732 5.73 26.72 -10.28
CA ASP A 732 6.26 27.92 -10.97
C ASP A 732 7.75 27.83 -11.29
N THR A 733 8.50 26.94 -10.66
CA THR A 733 9.96 26.82 -10.73
C THR A 733 10.44 25.58 -11.46
N ASP A 734 9.77 24.45 -11.25
CA ASP A 734 10.20 23.12 -11.67
C ASP A 734 9.09 22.37 -12.41
N ARG A 735 9.47 21.61 -13.45
CA ARG A 735 8.52 20.93 -14.33
C ARG A 735 8.31 19.49 -13.92
N ALA A 736 7.06 19.04 -13.81
CA ALA A 736 6.73 17.61 -13.82
C ALA A 736 6.67 17.12 -15.27
N GLN A 737 7.42 16.06 -15.60
CA GLN A 737 7.50 15.53 -16.96
C GLN A 737 7.12 14.06 -17.04
N VAL A 738 6.37 13.68 -18.06
CA VAL A 738 6.21 12.27 -18.46
C VAL A 738 6.69 12.12 -19.90
N LEU A 739 7.58 11.17 -20.15
CA LEU A 739 8.08 10.83 -21.48
C LEU A 739 7.66 9.42 -21.84
N LEU A 740 6.77 9.26 -22.80
CA LEU A 740 6.56 7.95 -23.42
C LEU A 740 7.62 7.75 -24.50
N THR A 741 8.49 6.76 -24.34
CA THR A 741 9.53 6.40 -25.32
C THR A 741 9.36 4.95 -25.77
N GLY A 742 9.88 4.58 -26.94
CA GLY A 742 9.84 3.20 -27.43
C GLY A 742 9.06 2.99 -28.72
N THR A 743 8.87 1.72 -29.09
CA THR A 743 8.32 1.30 -30.39
C THR A 743 6.97 0.59 -30.31
N GLU A 744 6.58 0.15 -29.11
CA GLU A 744 5.32 -0.56 -28.87
C GLU A 744 4.22 0.42 -28.42
N PRO A 745 2.94 0.16 -28.72
CA PRO A 745 1.83 1.01 -28.31
C PRO A 745 1.67 1.06 -26.79
N VAL A 746 1.19 2.20 -26.28
CA VAL A 746 0.76 2.39 -24.89
C VAL A 746 -0.76 2.21 -24.85
N VAL A 747 -1.22 1.23 -24.06
CA VAL A 747 -2.63 0.81 -24.03
C VAL A 747 -3.29 1.11 -22.68
N GLY A 748 -4.61 1.21 -22.61
CA GLY A 748 -5.32 1.40 -21.33
C GLY A 748 -6.41 2.46 -21.37
N ASP A 749 -6.98 2.77 -20.20
CA ASP A 749 -8.17 3.63 -20.02
C ASP A 749 -8.01 4.70 -18.92
N GLY A 750 -6.80 4.88 -18.38
CA GLY A 750 -6.50 5.94 -17.42
C GLY A 750 -6.43 7.33 -18.06
N ALA A 751 -6.40 8.39 -17.24
CA ALA A 751 -6.23 9.78 -17.67
C ALA A 751 -4.80 10.29 -17.48
N ILE A 752 -4.43 11.35 -18.18
CA ILE A 752 -3.26 12.19 -17.87
C ILE A 752 -3.80 13.56 -17.47
N ILE A 753 -3.54 13.98 -16.23
CA ILE A 753 -4.12 15.18 -15.62
C ILE A 753 -3.01 16.20 -15.35
N PHE A 754 -3.08 17.38 -15.95
CA PHE A 754 -2.22 18.51 -15.63
C PHE A 754 -2.80 19.30 -14.45
N ALA A 755 -2.17 19.27 -13.28
CA ALA A 755 -2.70 19.85 -12.04
C ALA A 755 -1.85 21.02 -11.47
N GLY A 756 -0.99 21.63 -12.29
CA GLY A 756 -0.06 22.69 -11.85
C GLY A 756 -0.74 24.00 -11.43
N ASP A 757 -0.09 24.75 -10.54
CA ASP A 757 -0.56 26.06 -10.04
C ASP A 757 -0.53 27.13 -11.15
N THR A 758 -1.50 28.03 -11.07
CA THR A 758 -2.16 28.76 -12.15
C THR A 758 -1.46 30.03 -12.65
N THR A 759 -0.19 30.29 -12.31
CA THR A 759 0.44 31.58 -12.69
C THR A 759 1.38 31.52 -13.89
N LYS A 760 1.91 30.35 -14.25
CA LYS A 760 2.74 30.17 -15.46
C LYS A 760 2.14 29.12 -16.40
N PRO A 761 1.90 29.44 -17.68
CA PRO A 761 1.16 28.56 -18.60
C PRO A 761 1.85 27.22 -18.98
N PHE A 762 3.03 26.88 -18.45
CA PHE A 762 3.85 25.73 -18.91
C PHE A 762 4.63 24.99 -17.80
N GLY A 763 4.06 24.90 -16.58
CA GLY A 763 4.67 24.17 -15.46
C GLY A 763 4.71 22.64 -15.64
N ASN A 764 3.86 22.07 -16.52
CA ASN A 764 3.79 20.63 -16.75
C ASN A 764 4.07 20.24 -18.21
N LEU A 765 4.80 19.14 -18.43
CA LEU A 765 5.11 18.61 -19.77
C LEU A 765 4.77 17.12 -19.87
N PHE A 766 3.90 16.77 -20.80
CA PHE A 766 3.71 15.39 -21.25
C PHE A 766 4.25 15.25 -22.68
N LYS A 767 5.25 14.40 -22.88
CA LYS A 767 5.85 14.12 -24.19
C LYS A 767 5.62 12.66 -24.60
N ALA A 768 4.93 12.41 -25.70
CA ALA A 768 4.78 11.08 -26.29
C ALA A 768 5.62 10.92 -27.56
N ASP A 769 6.88 10.51 -27.41
CA ASP A 769 7.81 10.26 -28.51
C ASP A 769 7.78 8.77 -28.91
N LEU A 770 6.58 8.30 -29.28
CA LEU A 770 6.34 6.94 -29.74
C LEU A 770 6.81 6.83 -31.20
N LYS A 771 7.96 6.20 -31.46
CA LYS A 771 8.50 6.02 -32.82
C LYS A 771 7.65 5.00 -33.61
N GLY A 772 6.52 5.47 -34.14
CA GLY A 772 5.55 4.66 -34.90
C GLY A 772 4.50 3.92 -34.06
N GLY A 773 4.34 4.28 -32.78
CA GLY A 773 3.32 3.70 -31.90
C GLY A 773 2.07 4.57 -31.80
N THR A 774 0.91 3.95 -31.58
CA THR A 774 -0.37 4.60 -31.27
C THR A 774 -0.58 4.68 -29.76
N LEU A 775 -1.08 5.82 -29.28
CA LEU A 775 -1.62 5.95 -27.92
C LEU A 775 -3.09 5.51 -27.92
N ASP A 776 -3.49 4.65 -26.98
CA ASP A 776 -4.86 4.11 -26.92
C ASP A 776 -5.91 5.24 -26.85
N PRO A 777 -6.95 5.20 -27.71
CA PRO A 777 -7.96 6.25 -27.79
C PRO A 777 -8.75 6.44 -26.49
N ARG A 778 -8.70 5.49 -25.57
CA ARG A 778 -9.37 5.59 -24.26
C ARG A 778 -8.57 6.40 -23.24
N ILE A 779 -7.30 6.69 -23.48
CA ILE A 779 -6.51 7.54 -22.59
C ILE A 779 -6.96 8.99 -22.76
N THR A 780 -7.48 9.59 -21.71
CA THR A 780 -7.96 10.98 -21.72
C THR A 780 -6.87 11.92 -21.24
N ILE A 781 -6.75 13.10 -21.85
CA ILE A 781 -5.80 14.13 -21.40
C ILE A 781 -6.61 15.31 -20.89
N SER A 782 -6.39 15.74 -19.64
CA SER A 782 -7.14 16.84 -19.05
C SER A 782 -6.32 17.72 -18.10
N GLY A 783 -6.86 18.87 -17.68
CA GLY A 783 -6.25 19.74 -16.67
C GLY A 783 -5.92 21.15 -17.15
N ARG A 784 -5.05 21.85 -16.41
CA ARG A 784 -4.65 23.25 -16.64
C ARG A 784 -3.15 23.36 -16.95
N ASN A 785 -2.78 24.23 -17.89
CA ASN A 785 -1.39 24.68 -18.13
C ASN A 785 -0.37 23.55 -18.40
N GLY A 786 -0.70 22.70 -19.39
CA GLY A 786 0.12 21.55 -19.80
C GLY A 786 0.65 21.66 -21.23
N LEU A 787 1.81 21.08 -21.49
CA LEU A 787 2.33 20.88 -22.85
C LEU A 787 2.20 19.40 -23.20
N PHE A 788 1.44 19.07 -24.24
CA PHE A 788 1.34 17.76 -24.86
C PHE A 788 2.10 17.76 -26.19
N GLY A 789 3.15 16.95 -26.35
CA GLY A 789 3.94 16.97 -27.60
C GLY A 789 4.57 15.63 -27.97
N GLY A 790 4.93 15.46 -29.25
CA GLY A 790 5.57 14.23 -29.77
C GLY A 790 5.10 13.87 -31.18
N GLU A 791 5.68 12.83 -31.78
CA GLU A 791 5.32 12.34 -33.14
C GLU A 791 4.23 11.23 -33.13
N ALA A 792 3.53 11.02 -32.01
CA ALA A 792 2.58 9.92 -31.84
C ALA A 792 1.23 10.16 -32.58
N THR A 793 0.66 9.08 -33.12
CA THR A 793 -0.73 9.04 -33.61
C THR A 793 -1.67 8.88 -32.41
N TYR A 794 -2.69 9.72 -32.30
CA TYR A 794 -3.64 9.75 -31.18
C TYR A 794 -5.08 9.77 -31.69
N ALA A 795 -5.92 8.88 -31.17
CA ALA A 795 -7.32 8.74 -31.58
C ALA A 795 -8.32 8.94 -30.41
N GLY A 796 -7.94 9.68 -29.35
CA GLY A 796 -8.76 9.85 -28.13
C GLY A 796 -9.43 11.23 -27.95
N SER A 797 -9.73 11.60 -26.70
CA SER A 797 -10.28 12.91 -26.33
C SER A 797 -9.38 13.73 -25.43
N ILE A 798 -9.22 15.01 -25.77
CA ILE A 798 -8.48 16.02 -24.98
C ILE A 798 -9.50 16.96 -24.35
N THR A 799 -9.48 17.14 -23.03
CA THR A 799 -10.43 17.99 -22.29
C THR A 799 -9.70 19.05 -21.47
N VAL A 800 -9.77 20.31 -21.86
CA VAL A 800 -9.22 21.44 -21.11
C VAL A 800 -10.29 22.03 -20.19
N THR A 801 -9.96 22.24 -18.92
CA THR A 801 -10.89 22.82 -17.94
C THR A 801 -10.33 24.11 -17.34
N ASP A 802 -11.23 25.00 -16.90
CA ASP A 802 -10.97 26.10 -15.96
C ASP A 802 -9.86 27.09 -16.39
N ASP A 803 -10.02 27.74 -17.55
CA ASP A 803 -9.09 28.76 -18.08
C ASP A 803 -7.66 28.26 -18.39
N GLY A 804 -7.39 26.97 -18.27
CA GLY A 804 -6.08 26.39 -18.54
C GLY A 804 -5.66 26.48 -20.01
N THR A 805 -4.35 26.52 -20.27
CA THR A 805 -3.81 26.37 -21.63
C THR A 805 -3.23 24.97 -21.84
N ILE A 806 -3.61 24.24 -22.90
CA ILE A 806 -2.92 23.01 -23.34
C ILE A 806 -2.30 23.24 -24.71
N ALA A 807 -0.98 23.10 -24.84
CA ALA A 807 -0.28 23.15 -26.12
C ALA A 807 -0.07 21.75 -26.70
N ILE A 808 -0.36 21.54 -27.98
CA ILE A 808 -0.34 20.26 -28.70
C ILE A 808 0.66 20.35 -29.86
N GLY A 809 1.71 19.54 -29.85
CA GLY A 809 2.78 19.55 -30.86
C GLY A 809 2.31 19.10 -32.24
N LYS A 810 2.35 17.78 -32.49
CA LYS A 810 1.78 17.13 -33.67
C LYS A 810 0.69 16.16 -33.23
N LEU A 811 -0.44 16.18 -33.92
CA LEU A 811 -1.56 15.28 -33.68
C LEU A 811 -1.97 14.66 -35.02
N SER A 812 -1.93 13.34 -35.12
CA SER A 812 -2.44 12.60 -36.28
C SER A 812 -3.52 11.62 -35.83
N GLY A 813 -4.70 11.67 -36.46
CA GLY A 813 -5.88 10.91 -36.04
C GLY A 813 -6.07 9.56 -36.73
N ASP A 814 -5.23 9.20 -37.72
CA ASP A 814 -5.39 7.99 -38.57
C ASP A 814 -6.81 7.81 -39.19
N GLY A 815 -7.61 8.89 -39.24
CA GLY A 815 -8.99 8.91 -39.73
C GLY A 815 -10.09 8.89 -38.66
N ASP A 816 -9.76 8.77 -37.37
CA ASP A 816 -10.70 8.84 -36.25
C ASP A 816 -10.92 10.29 -35.74
N SER A 817 -12.09 10.56 -35.15
CA SER A 817 -12.43 11.89 -34.63
C SER A 817 -11.80 12.15 -33.26
N ILE A 818 -10.96 13.17 -33.14
CA ILE A 818 -10.43 13.63 -31.85
C ILE A 818 -11.38 14.68 -31.28
N THR A 819 -12.00 14.39 -30.14
CA THR A 819 -12.84 15.38 -29.46
C THR A 819 -11.96 16.26 -28.59
N ILE A 820 -11.98 17.58 -28.83
CA ILE A 820 -11.31 18.58 -28.01
C ILE A 820 -12.40 19.32 -27.24
N ASP A 821 -12.61 18.94 -25.98
CA ASP A 821 -13.50 19.64 -25.06
C ASP A 821 -12.71 20.77 -24.40
N SER A 822 -13.20 22.02 -24.47
CA SER A 822 -12.66 23.11 -23.68
C SER A 822 -13.79 23.84 -22.98
N ARG A 823 -13.81 23.78 -21.65
CA ARG A 823 -14.68 24.61 -20.80
C ARG A 823 -13.85 25.77 -20.27
N ASP A 824 -13.95 26.90 -20.96
CA ASP A 824 -13.26 28.16 -20.65
C ASP A 824 -11.72 28.14 -20.88
N GLY A 825 -11.12 27.02 -21.30
CA GLY A 825 -9.68 26.90 -21.57
C GLY A 825 -9.23 27.24 -23.00
N THR A 826 -7.92 27.28 -23.22
CA THR A 826 -7.29 27.52 -24.54
C THR A 826 -6.50 26.29 -24.98
N VAL A 827 -6.73 25.82 -26.21
CA VAL A 827 -5.92 24.75 -26.83
C VAL A 827 -5.03 25.39 -27.89
N LEU A 828 -3.71 25.29 -27.73
CA LEU A 828 -2.72 25.66 -28.73
C LEU A 828 -2.35 24.41 -29.53
N ALA A 829 -2.41 24.44 -30.86
CA ALA A 829 -2.07 23.29 -31.70
C ALA A 829 -1.06 23.67 -32.79
N GLY A 830 -0.04 22.84 -33.00
CA GLY A 830 1.00 23.01 -34.03
C GLY A 830 0.63 22.32 -35.35
N GLU A 831 0.75 21.00 -35.43
CA GLU A 831 0.41 20.21 -36.63
C GLU A 831 -0.80 19.28 -36.37
N LEU A 832 -1.85 19.35 -37.20
CA LEU A 832 -3.02 18.46 -37.15
C LEU A 832 -3.17 17.70 -38.49
N GLU A 833 -3.29 16.38 -38.44
CA GLU A 833 -3.39 15.51 -39.61
C GLU A 833 -4.53 14.48 -39.47
N SER A 834 -5.48 14.42 -40.42
CA SER A 834 -6.60 13.46 -40.46
C SER A 834 -7.50 13.47 -39.22
N ILE A 835 -7.96 14.66 -38.78
CA ILE A 835 -8.67 14.85 -37.50
C ILE A 835 -10.00 15.56 -37.69
N THR A 836 -11.04 15.09 -37.00
CA THR A 836 -12.27 15.87 -36.78
C THR A 836 -12.29 16.47 -35.39
N VAL A 837 -12.28 17.79 -35.28
CA VAL A 837 -12.34 18.54 -34.02
C VAL A 837 -13.78 18.92 -33.69
N ASN A 838 -14.32 18.28 -32.65
CA ASN A 838 -15.64 18.56 -32.07
C ASN A 838 -15.46 19.19 -30.69
N GLY A 839 -16.41 20.03 -30.27
CA GLY A 839 -16.43 20.60 -28.92
C GLY A 839 -17.84 20.89 -28.45
N ILE A 840 -17.93 21.36 -27.21
CA ILE A 840 -19.17 21.67 -26.52
C ILE A 840 -19.36 23.19 -26.45
N GLU A 841 -20.55 23.66 -26.08
CA GLU A 841 -20.90 25.09 -26.08
C GLU A 841 -19.85 25.95 -25.33
N ASN A 842 -19.34 27.01 -25.96
CA ASN A 842 -18.34 27.99 -25.49
C ASN A 842 -16.84 27.60 -25.51
N SER A 843 -16.43 26.56 -26.25
CA SER A 843 -15.01 26.27 -26.49
C SER A 843 -14.39 27.18 -27.56
N ASP A 844 -13.23 27.78 -27.30
CA ASP A 844 -12.41 28.46 -28.31
C ASP A 844 -11.08 27.70 -28.49
N ILE A 845 -10.74 27.33 -29.72
CA ILE A 845 -9.41 26.80 -30.06
C ILE A 845 -8.54 27.94 -30.55
N VAL A 846 -7.30 28.06 -30.07
CA VAL A 846 -6.38 29.12 -30.49
C VAL A 846 -5.18 28.49 -31.19
N ILE A 847 -5.06 28.65 -32.50
CA ILE A 847 -3.84 28.26 -33.22
C ILE A 847 -2.81 29.37 -33.04
N HIS A 848 -1.66 29.04 -32.45
CA HIS A 848 -0.56 29.95 -32.22
C HIS A 848 0.75 29.29 -32.66
N PRO A 849 1.59 29.97 -33.46
CA PRO A 849 2.87 29.41 -33.90
C PRO A 849 3.79 29.12 -32.71
N TYR A 850 4.36 27.91 -32.72
CA TYR A 850 5.16 27.32 -31.62
C TYR A 850 6.43 28.10 -31.24
N ALA A 851 6.98 28.90 -32.15
CA ALA A 851 8.28 29.56 -31.98
C ALA A 851 8.29 30.62 -30.86
N ASP A 852 7.12 31.14 -30.46
CA ASP A 852 7.01 32.28 -29.56
C ASP A 852 6.76 31.92 -28.08
N LEU A 853 6.59 30.64 -27.74
CA LEU A 853 6.27 30.19 -26.36
C LEU A 853 7.47 30.18 -25.39
N GLY A 854 8.63 30.75 -25.77
CA GLY A 854 9.69 31.11 -24.83
C GLY A 854 10.54 29.95 -24.27
N PHE A 855 10.72 28.85 -25.00
CA PHE A 855 11.55 27.71 -24.55
C PHE A 855 13.06 28.08 -24.53
N PRO A 856 13.76 28.03 -23.38
CA PRO A 856 15.21 28.12 -23.34
C PRO A 856 15.82 26.81 -23.84
N GLY A 857 16.69 26.92 -24.85
CA GLY A 857 17.26 25.80 -25.59
C GLY A 857 18.47 25.18 -24.92
N ASP A 858 18.30 23.93 -24.49
CA ASP A 858 19.38 23.00 -24.12
C ASP A 858 19.07 21.62 -24.74
N GLY A 859 18.93 21.55 -26.07
CA GLY A 859 18.87 20.27 -26.81
C GLY A 859 17.61 19.99 -27.64
N PHE A 860 16.61 20.89 -27.60
CA PHE A 860 15.48 20.83 -28.53
C PHE A 860 15.77 21.70 -29.75
N ASP A 861 15.96 21.08 -30.91
CA ASP A 861 16.10 21.78 -32.20
C ASP A 861 14.72 22.24 -32.70
N LEU A 862 14.09 23.14 -31.93
CA LEU A 862 12.79 23.75 -32.25
C LEU A 862 12.84 24.55 -33.57
N ASP A 863 14.04 24.87 -34.06
CA ASP A 863 14.26 25.50 -35.37
C ASP A 863 13.85 24.59 -36.56
N THR A 864 13.50 23.32 -36.32
CA THR A 864 13.00 22.38 -37.35
C THR A 864 11.50 22.13 -37.33
N LEU A 865 10.74 22.65 -36.37
CA LEU A 865 9.28 22.65 -36.44
C LEU A 865 8.83 23.71 -37.45
N GLY A 866 8.80 23.30 -38.71
CA GLY A 866 8.19 24.07 -39.80
C GLY A 866 6.72 24.35 -39.49
N PHE A 867 6.28 25.51 -39.97
CA PHE A 867 4.91 26.06 -39.99
C PHE A 867 3.78 25.12 -39.56
N ASP A 868 2.88 25.62 -38.70
CA ASP A 868 1.64 24.95 -38.29
C ASP A 868 0.93 24.39 -39.53
N ARG A 869 0.73 23.07 -39.58
CA ARG A 869 0.25 22.36 -40.78
C ARG A 869 -1.05 21.63 -40.49
N LEU A 870 -2.05 21.84 -41.34
CA LEU A 870 -3.33 21.13 -41.33
C LEU A 870 -3.45 20.26 -42.58
N THR A 871 -3.63 18.95 -42.39
CA THR A 871 -3.84 17.99 -43.49
C THR A 871 -5.10 17.19 -43.16
N ASP A 872 -6.12 17.19 -44.02
CA ASP A 872 -7.39 16.46 -43.81
C ASP A 872 -8.08 16.73 -42.46
N VAL A 873 -8.33 18.01 -42.15
CA VAL A 873 -8.91 18.44 -40.87
C VAL A 873 -10.37 18.89 -41.02
N THR A 874 -11.27 18.37 -40.18
CA THR A 874 -12.64 18.86 -40.03
C THR A 874 -12.78 19.68 -38.75
N LEU A 875 -13.20 20.95 -38.85
CA LEU A 875 -13.36 21.88 -37.74
C LEU A 875 -14.85 22.18 -37.50
N ASN A 876 -15.42 21.63 -36.43
CA ASN A 876 -16.83 21.85 -36.06
C ASN A 876 -17.02 22.92 -34.98
N LEU A 877 -15.97 23.69 -34.64
CA LEU A 877 -15.95 24.70 -33.57
C LEU A 877 -15.31 26.02 -34.02
N PRO A 878 -15.58 27.12 -33.31
CA PRO A 878 -14.85 28.36 -33.51
C PRO A 878 -13.34 28.18 -33.25
N VAL A 879 -12.52 28.63 -34.19
CA VAL A 879 -11.06 28.63 -34.10
C VAL A 879 -10.58 30.08 -34.22
N ARG A 880 -9.61 30.50 -33.40
CA ARG A 880 -8.91 31.77 -33.50
C ARG A 880 -7.45 31.52 -33.87
N MET A 881 -6.88 32.33 -34.75
CA MET A 881 -5.47 32.27 -35.11
C MET A 881 -4.80 33.58 -34.72
N LEU A 882 -3.89 33.56 -33.75
CA LEU A 882 -3.17 34.74 -33.25
C LEU A 882 -1.81 34.85 -33.96
N GLY A 883 -1.68 35.77 -34.93
CA GLY A 883 -0.44 35.92 -35.71
C GLY A 883 0.00 34.66 -36.47
N GLY A 884 1.14 34.70 -37.17
CA GLY A 884 1.77 33.50 -37.77
C GLY A 884 1.33 33.09 -39.18
N VAL A 885 1.84 31.94 -39.66
CA VAL A 885 1.50 31.34 -40.97
C VAL A 885 0.96 29.91 -40.75
N LEU A 886 -0.30 29.67 -41.14
CA LEU A 886 -0.95 28.36 -41.11
C LEU A 886 -0.90 27.72 -42.50
N LEU A 887 -0.20 26.59 -42.64
CA LEU A 887 -0.18 25.81 -43.86
C LEU A 887 -1.35 24.82 -43.91
N VAL A 888 -2.09 24.78 -45.01
CA VAL A 888 -3.13 23.76 -45.24
C VAL A 888 -2.73 22.94 -46.46
N ALA A 889 -2.51 21.62 -46.28
CA ALA A 889 -1.82 20.80 -47.26
C ALA A 889 -2.74 20.00 -48.22
N GLU A 890 -3.91 19.53 -47.76
CA GLU A 890 -4.78 18.64 -48.56
C GLU A 890 -6.26 19.04 -48.53
N ARG A 891 -6.98 18.79 -47.44
CA ARG A 891 -8.39 19.20 -47.26
C ARG A 891 -8.60 19.85 -45.89
N MET A 892 -9.45 20.86 -45.85
CA MET A 892 -10.03 21.42 -44.62
C MET A 892 -11.54 21.47 -44.77
N GLU A 893 -12.27 20.80 -43.88
CA GLU A 893 -13.73 20.93 -43.77
C GLU A 893 -14.06 21.87 -42.61
N LEU A 894 -14.53 23.08 -42.91
CA LEU A 894 -14.86 24.10 -41.93
C LEU A 894 -16.37 24.18 -41.75
N ASN A 895 -16.89 23.68 -40.63
CA ASN A 895 -18.31 23.73 -40.27
C ASN A 895 -18.62 24.78 -39.19
N SER A 896 -17.65 25.66 -38.88
CA SER A 896 -17.77 26.73 -37.88
C SER A 896 -16.93 27.97 -38.22
N THR A 897 -16.67 28.87 -37.28
CA THR A 897 -16.01 30.16 -37.53
C THR A 897 -14.50 30.12 -37.27
N PHE A 898 -13.69 30.36 -38.29
CA PHE A 898 -12.24 30.52 -38.18
C PHE A 898 -11.88 32.02 -38.20
N THR A 899 -11.39 32.59 -37.10
CA THR A 899 -11.09 34.02 -36.96
C THR A 899 -9.58 34.25 -36.93
N MET A 900 -9.05 35.07 -37.84
CA MET A 900 -7.64 35.50 -37.83
C MET A 900 -7.50 36.81 -37.06
N ILE A 901 -6.64 36.91 -36.06
CA ILE A 901 -6.47 38.11 -35.22
C ILE A 901 -4.98 38.48 -35.19
N GLY A 902 -4.67 39.77 -35.37
CA GLY A 902 -3.31 40.27 -35.21
C GLY A 902 -2.92 40.34 -33.73
N ASP A 903 -1.69 39.95 -33.39
CA ASP A 903 -1.20 40.00 -32.01
C ASP A 903 -0.21 41.16 -31.80
N GLU A 904 -0.57 42.12 -30.93
CA GLU A 904 0.25 43.27 -30.57
C GLU A 904 1.16 43.01 -29.36
N ASP A 905 0.97 41.90 -28.61
CA ASP A 905 1.37 41.81 -27.20
C ASP A 905 2.75 41.17 -26.94
N THR A 906 3.67 41.18 -27.92
CA THR A 906 5.05 40.75 -27.71
C THR A 906 5.93 41.87 -27.15
N GLU A 907 5.61 42.38 -25.95
CA GLU A 907 6.41 43.40 -25.25
C GLU A 907 7.77 42.87 -24.72
N VAL A 908 8.18 41.62 -24.99
CA VAL A 908 9.27 40.96 -24.24
C VAL A 908 10.55 40.61 -25.02
N ARG A 909 10.62 40.61 -26.36
CA ARG A 909 11.92 40.37 -27.06
C ARG A 909 12.10 41.18 -28.34
N GLY A 910 13.16 41.99 -28.38
CA GLY A 910 13.41 43.05 -29.36
C GLY A 910 13.73 42.67 -30.81
N ASP A 911 13.43 41.44 -31.28
CA ASP A 911 13.75 41.00 -32.64
C ASP A 911 12.58 40.35 -33.42
N LEU A 912 11.38 40.24 -32.84
CA LEU A 912 10.23 39.67 -33.54
C LEU A 912 9.29 40.79 -34.03
N GLN A 913 9.07 40.83 -35.34
CA GLN A 913 8.17 41.79 -35.97
C GLN A 913 6.72 41.41 -35.62
N PRO A 914 5.85 42.34 -35.20
CA PRO A 914 4.43 42.07 -35.03
C PRO A 914 3.86 41.51 -36.35
N ALA A 915 3.24 40.33 -36.30
CA ALA A 915 2.82 39.60 -37.48
C ALA A 915 1.30 39.47 -37.53
N ASN A 916 0.68 39.93 -38.63
CA ASN A 916 -0.69 39.56 -38.95
C ASN A 916 -0.72 38.08 -39.36
N SER A 917 -1.81 37.37 -39.03
CA SER A 917 -1.97 35.96 -39.39
C SER A 917 -2.09 35.76 -40.91
N ARG A 918 -1.53 34.66 -41.42
CA ARG A 918 -1.57 34.26 -42.83
C ARG A 918 -1.98 32.79 -42.95
N ILE A 919 -2.99 32.48 -43.75
CA ILE A 919 -3.29 31.10 -44.16
C ILE A 919 -2.69 30.87 -45.54
N GLN A 920 -1.84 29.86 -45.68
CA GLN A 920 -1.23 29.47 -46.93
C GLN A 920 -1.62 28.03 -47.28
N PHE A 921 -2.45 27.88 -48.30
CA PHE A 921 -2.80 26.56 -48.83
C PHE A 921 -1.66 26.10 -49.73
N GLN A 922 -0.99 24.99 -49.41
CA GLN A 922 0.17 24.51 -50.16
C GLN A 922 -0.01 23.05 -50.53
N ASN A 923 -0.19 22.76 -51.82
CA ASN A 923 -0.12 21.38 -52.29
C ASN A 923 1.33 20.88 -52.16
N MET A 924 1.50 19.80 -51.39
CA MET A 924 2.80 19.18 -51.08
C MET A 924 3.09 17.94 -51.95
N GLY A 925 2.15 17.53 -52.83
CA GLY A 925 2.32 16.41 -53.76
C GLY A 925 2.69 16.84 -55.18
N ASP A 926 3.30 15.94 -55.96
CA ASP A 926 3.74 16.15 -57.35
C ASP A 926 2.58 16.22 -58.39
N ASP A 927 1.31 16.08 -57.96
CA ASP A 927 0.14 16.07 -58.85
C ASP A 927 -0.75 17.31 -58.63
N ASP A 928 -1.44 17.77 -59.67
CA ASP A 928 -2.38 18.93 -59.77
C ASP A 928 -3.61 18.90 -58.80
N LYS A 929 -3.47 18.34 -57.59
CA LYS A 929 -4.53 18.30 -56.58
C LYS A 929 -4.86 19.72 -56.10
N VAL A 930 -6.14 20.05 -56.19
CA VAL A 930 -6.76 21.26 -55.65
C VAL A 930 -6.92 21.06 -54.14
N VAL A 931 -6.42 22.01 -53.34
CA VAL A 931 -6.70 22.01 -51.90
C VAL A 931 -8.17 22.40 -51.70
N GLU A 932 -8.95 21.50 -51.09
CA GLU A 932 -10.40 21.64 -50.96
C GLU A 932 -10.75 22.23 -49.59
N LEU A 933 -11.44 23.37 -49.60
CA LEU A 933 -12.06 23.96 -48.42
C LEU A 933 -13.57 23.71 -48.49
N THR A 934 -14.08 22.75 -47.73
CA THR A 934 -15.49 22.32 -47.73
C THR A 934 -16.20 22.70 -46.43
N GLY A 935 -17.53 22.58 -46.37
CA GLY A 935 -18.32 22.86 -45.16
C GLY A 935 -19.21 24.10 -45.27
N ASN A 936 -19.82 24.50 -44.15
CA ASN A 936 -20.80 25.60 -44.04
C ASN A 936 -20.37 26.72 -43.06
N GLY A 937 -19.09 26.75 -42.69
CA GLY A 937 -18.51 27.70 -41.75
C GLY A 937 -18.13 29.05 -42.34
N ALA A 938 -17.34 29.83 -41.61
CA ALA A 938 -16.87 31.15 -42.02
C ALA A 938 -15.38 31.37 -41.70
N ILE A 939 -14.62 32.01 -42.57
CA ILE A 939 -13.29 32.54 -42.26
C ILE A 939 -13.41 34.06 -42.09
N LEU A 940 -13.15 34.56 -40.88
CA LEU A 940 -13.28 35.96 -40.50
C LEU A 940 -11.92 36.61 -40.23
N PHE A 941 -11.66 37.76 -40.82
CA PHE A 941 -10.56 38.64 -40.48
C PHE A 941 -10.96 39.49 -39.26
N GLY A 942 -10.28 39.29 -38.14
CA GLY A 942 -10.36 40.14 -36.96
C GLY A 942 -9.57 41.45 -37.13
N PRO A 943 -9.34 42.19 -36.03
CA PRO A 943 -8.54 43.41 -36.07
C PRO A 943 -7.10 43.13 -36.51
N SER A 944 -6.68 43.81 -37.56
CA SER A 944 -5.29 43.85 -38.03
C SER A 944 -4.48 44.91 -37.29
N ILE A 945 -3.19 44.68 -37.10
CA ILE A 945 -2.26 45.64 -36.49
C ILE A 945 -2.05 46.80 -37.47
N ASN A 946 -2.69 47.93 -37.19
CA ASN A 946 -2.78 49.04 -38.14
C ASN A 946 -1.57 49.97 -38.00
N ARG A 947 -0.38 49.53 -38.47
CA ARG A 947 0.78 50.41 -38.65
C ARG A 947 0.76 51.03 -40.05
N SER A 948 0.74 52.36 -40.09
CA SER A 948 0.64 53.21 -41.29
C SER A 948 1.74 53.03 -42.35
N ASP A 949 2.76 52.23 -42.05
CA ASP A 949 4.06 52.22 -42.71
C ASP A 949 4.38 50.87 -43.39
N LEU A 950 3.50 49.87 -43.26
CA LEU A 950 3.67 48.55 -43.86
C LEU A 950 2.45 48.21 -44.73
N VAL A 951 2.64 48.23 -46.05
CA VAL A 951 1.59 47.95 -47.06
C VAL A 951 1.15 46.47 -47.02
N ASP A 952 1.90 45.62 -46.33
CA ASP A 952 1.63 44.18 -46.14
C ASP A 952 1.03 43.85 -44.74
N SER A 953 0.53 44.84 -44.00
CA SER A 953 0.00 44.69 -42.62
C SER A 953 -1.45 44.20 -42.56
N VAL A 954 -1.82 43.24 -43.39
CA VAL A 954 -3.20 42.74 -43.42
C VAL A 954 -3.18 41.22 -43.33
N HIS A 955 -4.22 40.60 -42.76
CA HIS A 955 -4.37 39.14 -42.79
C HIS A 955 -4.35 38.62 -44.23
N ILE A 956 -3.63 37.53 -44.52
CA ILE A 956 -3.46 37.02 -45.88
C ILE A 956 -3.99 35.59 -46.00
N ILE A 957 -4.85 35.30 -46.98
CA ILE A 957 -5.16 33.93 -47.42
C ILE A 957 -4.56 33.74 -48.81
N THR A 958 -3.65 32.80 -49.02
CA THR A 958 -2.98 32.59 -50.31
C THR A 958 -2.83 31.12 -50.67
N GLY A 959 -2.97 30.76 -51.95
CA GLY A 959 -2.45 29.49 -52.49
C GLY A 959 -0.94 29.58 -52.76
N ALA A 960 -0.21 28.49 -52.55
CA ALA A 960 1.19 28.36 -52.93
C ALA A 960 1.29 27.84 -54.38
N ASN A 961 2.10 28.50 -55.21
CA ASN A 961 2.55 28.00 -56.51
C ASN A 961 1.44 27.44 -57.43
N THR A 962 0.57 28.32 -57.95
CA THR A 962 -0.42 28.05 -59.03
C THR A 962 -1.62 27.16 -58.72
N SER A 963 -1.71 26.57 -57.53
CA SER A 963 -2.89 25.79 -57.12
C SER A 963 -4.08 26.71 -56.80
N SER A 964 -5.24 26.43 -57.40
CA SER A 964 -6.50 27.07 -57.01
C SER A 964 -6.98 26.52 -55.68
N ILE A 965 -7.48 27.39 -54.80
CA ILE A 965 -8.21 26.96 -53.59
C ILE A 965 -9.67 26.82 -53.98
N SER A 966 -10.28 25.63 -53.86
CA SER A 966 -11.72 25.46 -54.10
C SER A 966 -12.47 25.57 -52.79
N ALA A 967 -13.14 26.70 -52.56
CA ALA A 967 -14.00 26.90 -51.39
C ALA A 967 -15.47 26.65 -51.74
N GLY A 968 -16.11 25.75 -50.99
CA GLY A 968 -17.52 25.36 -51.17
C GLY A 968 -18.49 26.55 -51.14
N PRO A 969 -19.68 26.41 -51.75
CA PRO A 969 -20.64 27.51 -51.92
C PRO A 969 -21.24 28.02 -50.60
N ASP A 970 -21.13 27.26 -49.51
CA ASP A 970 -21.70 27.60 -48.21
C ASP A 970 -20.68 28.22 -47.23
N ILE A 971 -19.42 28.41 -47.64
CA ILE A 971 -18.40 29.04 -46.80
C ILE A 971 -18.47 30.55 -46.95
N THR A 972 -18.47 31.28 -45.83
CA THR A 972 -18.39 32.74 -45.83
C THR A 972 -16.95 33.21 -45.62
N LEU A 973 -16.43 34.07 -46.50
CA LEU A 973 -15.16 34.77 -46.25
C LEU A 973 -15.44 36.24 -45.92
N GLY A 974 -14.90 36.78 -44.83
CA GLY A 974 -15.23 38.15 -44.41
C GLY A 974 -14.48 38.72 -43.20
N GLY A 975 -14.96 39.83 -42.61
CA GLY A 975 -14.36 40.46 -41.41
C GLY A 975 -13.97 41.94 -41.57
N GLN A 976 -12.97 42.40 -40.81
CA GLN A 976 -12.48 43.78 -40.76
C GLN A 976 -11.50 44.16 -41.88
N SER A 977 -10.32 43.56 -42.01
CA SER A 977 -9.41 43.86 -43.15
C SER A 977 -8.55 42.65 -43.50
N GLY A 978 -8.53 42.30 -44.79
CA GLY A 978 -7.97 41.03 -45.29
C GLY A 978 -7.45 41.13 -46.72
N THR A 979 -6.50 40.28 -47.09
CA THR A 979 -6.11 40.01 -48.48
C THR A 979 -6.36 38.53 -48.78
N ILE A 980 -7.07 38.25 -49.85
CA ILE A 980 -7.35 36.91 -50.36
C ILE A 980 -6.68 36.79 -51.74
N GLY A 981 -5.78 35.83 -51.91
CA GLY A 981 -5.05 35.54 -53.14
C GLY A 981 -5.41 34.18 -53.74
N GLN A 982 -5.52 34.13 -55.07
CA GLN A 982 -5.76 32.95 -55.93
C GLN A 982 -6.76 31.92 -55.35
N ILE A 983 -8.04 32.30 -55.26
CA ILE A 983 -9.13 31.43 -54.79
C ILE A 983 -10.18 31.21 -55.91
N VAL A 984 -10.61 29.96 -56.05
CA VAL A 984 -11.85 29.55 -56.73
C VAL A 984 -12.96 29.40 -55.69
N HIS A 985 -13.84 30.39 -55.58
CA HIS A 985 -14.90 30.38 -54.56
C HIS A 985 -16.27 30.66 -55.17
N ALA A 986 -17.26 29.88 -54.75
CA ALA A 986 -18.64 29.95 -55.24
C ALA A 986 -19.65 30.45 -54.18
N GLY A 987 -19.18 30.82 -52.98
CA GLY A 987 -20.01 31.24 -51.85
C GLY A 987 -20.08 32.76 -51.64
N PRO A 988 -20.86 33.21 -50.63
CA PRO A 988 -21.04 34.63 -50.33
C PRO A 988 -19.80 35.26 -49.67
N LEU A 989 -19.47 36.49 -50.10
CA LEU A 989 -18.46 37.33 -49.46
C LEU A 989 -19.16 38.34 -48.52
N ALA A 990 -18.87 38.25 -47.22
CA ALA A 990 -19.39 39.17 -46.20
C ALA A 990 -18.28 40.16 -45.78
N SER A 991 -18.61 41.42 -45.47
CA SER A 991 -17.63 42.32 -44.85
C SER A 991 -18.30 43.28 -43.87
N GLU A 992 -17.58 43.65 -42.81
CA GLU A 992 -18.06 44.58 -41.79
C GLU A 992 -17.99 46.05 -42.26
N ALA A 993 -18.66 46.94 -41.54
CA ALA A 993 -18.64 48.37 -41.82
C ALA A 993 -17.24 48.96 -41.68
N GLY A 994 -16.73 49.56 -42.76
CA GLY A 994 -15.38 50.11 -42.82
C GLY A 994 -14.29 49.10 -43.23
N ALA A 995 -14.66 47.85 -43.53
CA ALA A 995 -13.70 46.83 -43.88
C ALA A 995 -12.99 47.07 -45.22
N ILE A 996 -11.72 46.67 -45.35
CA ILE A 996 -10.95 46.68 -46.61
C ILE A 996 -10.54 45.25 -46.95
N ILE A 997 -11.16 44.67 -47.99
CA ILE A 997 -10.81 43.32 -48.48
C ILE A 997 -10.15 43.44 -49.85
N HIS A 998 -8.93 42.93 -50.00
CA HIS A 998 -8.23 42.83 -51.29
C HIS A 998 -8.36 41.42 -51.86
N LEU A 999 -8.95 41.29 -53.05
CA LEU A 999 -9.01 40.04 -53.81
C LEU A 999 -7.98 40.10 -54.96
N ARG A 1000 -7.03 39.16 -55.01
CA ARG A 1000 -6.01 39.04 -56.07
C ARG A 1000 -6.18 37.70 -56.81
N HIS A 1001 -6.35 37.72 -58.15
CA HIS A 1001 -6.54 36.54 -59.00
C HIS A 1001 -7.75 35.68 -58.58
N TYR A 1002 -8.94 36.25 -58.59
CA TYR A 1002 -10.17 35.54 -58.21
C TYR A 1002 -10.79 34.84 -59.44
N VAL A 1003 -11.00 33.53 -59.37
CA VAL A 1003 -11.58 32.72 -60.47
C VAL A 1003 -12.92 32.19 -59.96
N THR A 1004 -14.05 32.79 -60.33
CA THR A 1004 -15.34 32.16 -59.98
C THR A 1004 -15.56 30.92 -60.84
N SER A 1005 -16.40 29.96 -60.44
CA SER A 1005 -17.10 29.19 -61.48
C SER A 1005 -18.16 30.11 -62.12
N PRO A 1006 -18.88 29.75 -63.20
CA PRO A 1006 -20.03 30.54 -63.66
C PRO A 1006 -21.01 30.75 -62.48
N GLY A 1007 -21.08 31.97 -61.94
CA GLY A 1007 -21.66 32.19 -60.62
C GLY A 1007 -21.78 33.66 -60.24
N ARG A 1008 -22.79 33.95 -59.40
CA ARG A 1008 -23.15 35.28 -58.91
C ARG A 1008 -22.20 35.70 -57.78
N ILE A 1009 -21.62 36.89 -57.85
CA ILE A 1009 -20.91 37.52 -56.73
C ILE A 1009 -21.91 38.38 -55.95
N ASP A 1010 -22.45 37.82 -54.87
CA ASP A 1010 -23.32 38.54 -53.94
C ASP A 1010 -22.47 39.25 -52.88
N LEU A 1011 -22.29 40.57 -53.04
CA LEU A 1011 -21.64 41.40 -52.04
C LEU A 1011 -22.71 41.83 -51.03
N THR A 1012 -22.69 41.26 -49.83
CA THR A 1012 -23.54 41.72 -48.71
C THR A 1012 -22.72 42.45 -47.64
N PRO A 1013 -22.12 43.61 -47.92
CA PRO A 1013 -21.47 44.39 -46.89
C PRO A 1013 -22.48 45.27 -46.15
N GLN A 1014 -22.34 45.38 -44.83
CA GLN A 1014 -22.72 46.62 -44.17
C GLN A 1014 -21.54 47.57 -44.39
N ALA A 1015 -21.62 48.55 -45.28
CA ALA A 1015 -20.66 49.68 -45.39
C ALA A 1015 -19.12 49.42 -45.53
N GLY A 1016 -18.67 48.30 -46.12
CA GLY A 1016 -17.25 48.00 -46.41
C GLY A 1016 -16.77 48.42 -47.82
N ARG A 1017 -15.45 48.45 -48.06
CA ARG A 1017 -14.77 48.67 -49.37
C ARG A 1017 -14.13 47.36 -49.84
N LEU A 1018 -14.42 46.96 -51.09
CA LEU A 1018 -13.82 45.78 -51.72
C LEU A 1018 -12.84 46.22 -52.82
N TYR A 1019 -11.66 45.62 -52.88
CA TYR A 1019 -10.66 45.85 -53.93
C TYR A 1019 -10.46 44.56 -54.76
N LEU A 1020 -10.92 44.53 -56.01
CA LEU A 1020 -10.67 43.44 -56.96
C LEU A 1020 -9.47 43.81 -57.84
N HIS A 1021 -8.32 43.14 -57.67
CA HIS A 1021 -7.14 43.42 -58.49
C HIS A 1021 -7.20 42.81 -59.89
N SER A 1022 -7.70 41.58 -60.04
CA SER A 1022 -7.88 40.89 -61.31
C SER A 1022 -8.90 39.75 -61.18
N VAL A 1023 -9.72 39.56 -62.22
CA VAL A 1023 -10.63 38.43 -62.39
C VAL A 1023 -10.25 37.75 -63.70
N ASP A 1024 -10.24 36.42 -63.71
CA ASP A 1024 -9.85 35.64 -64.89
C ASP A 1024 -10.86 35.80 -66.03
N SER A 1025 -10.37 35.87 -67.27
CA SER A 1025 -11.15 36.27 -68.44
C SER A 1025 -12.11 35.19 -68.96
N ASP A 1026 -12.09 33.98 -68.41
CA ASP A 1026 -12.79 32.82 -68.98
C ASP A 1026 -14.20 32.59 -68.39
N LEU A 1027 -14.80 33.59 -67.75
CA LEU A 1027 -16.06 33.47 -67.01
C LEU A 1027 -17.28 33.91 -67.82
N ASP A 1028 -18.11 32.95 -68.26
CA ASP A 1028 -19.23 33.17 -69.19
C ASP A 1028 -20.32 34.19 -68.74
N SER A 1029 -20.40 34.55 -67.45
CA SER A 1029 -21.20 35.69 -66.96
C SER A 1029 -20.92 35.97 -65.48
N VAL A 1030 -20.68 37.24 -65.12
CA VAL A 1030 -20.50 37.68 -63.72
C VAL A 1030 -21.60 38.67 -63.33
N VAL A 1031 -22.39 38.33 -62.30
CA VAL A 1031 -23.36 39.26 -61.68
C VAL A 1031 -22.76 39.81 -60.40
N ILE A 1032 -22.60 41.14 -60.31
CA ILE A 1032 -22.14 41.84 -59.09
C ILE A 1032 -23.35 42.56 -58.48
N ASP A 1033 -23.80 42.08 -57.33
CA ASP A 1033 -24.98 42.58 -56.61
C ASP A 1033 -24.63 43.03 -55.17
N GLY A 1034 -25.43 43.90 -54.56
CA GLY A 1034 -25.21 44.33 -53.17
C GLY A 1034 -26.09 45.47 -52.64
N THR A 1035 -25.93 45.79 -51.35
CA THR A 1035 -26.76 46.79 -50.65
C THR A 1035 -26.21 48.23 -50.76
N GLU A 1036 -27.05 49.23 -50.48
CA GLU A 1036 -26.73 50.66 -50.60
C GLU A 1036 -25.50 51.04 -49.75
N GLY A 1037 -24.41 51.49 -50.39
CA GLY A 1037 -23.13 51.84 -49.74
C GLY A 1037 -21.93 50.96 -50.10
N SER A 1038 -22.15 49.85 -50.83
CA SER A 1038 -21.09 48.99 -51.36
C SER A 1038 -20.28 49.74 -52.43
N VAL A 1039 -18.95 49.79 -52.28
CA VAL A 1039 -18.04 50.37 -53.29
C VAL A 1039 -16.97 49.37 -53.64
N LEU A 1040 -16.90 49.04 -54.92
CA LEU A 1040 -15.86 48.18 -55.49
C LEU A 1040 -14.77 49.04 -56.14
N TYR A 1041 -13.50 48.73 -55.88
CA TYR A 1041 -12.31 49.34 -56.48
C TYR A 1041 -11.53 48.31 -57.29
N THR A 1042 -10.95 48.70 -58.45
CA THR A 1042 -10.16 47.77 -59.26
C THR A 1042 -9.02 48.46 -60.03
N ASN A 1043 -7.89 47.74 -60.19
CA ASN A 1043 -6.70 48.14 -60.97
C ASN A 1043 -6.69 47.60 -62.41
N GLY A 1044 -7.76 46.92 -62.86
CA GLY A 1044 -7.82 46.32 -64.19
C GLY A 1044 -8.70 45.08 -64.15
N LEU A 1045 -9.92 45.16 -64.69
CA LEU A 1045 -10.91 44.09 -64.56
C LEU A 1045 -11.37 43.63 -65.94
N GLY A 1046 -11.07 42.39 -66.31
CA GLY A 1046 -11.68 41.70 -67.46
C GLY A 1046 -12.97 41.02 -67.02
N LEU A 1047 -14.09 41.26 -67.68
CA LEU A 1047 -15.37 40.60 -67.39
C LEU A 1047 -16.05 40.17 -68.69
N ASN A 1048 -16.64 38.98 -68.77
CA ASN A 1048 -17.49 38.63 -69.92
C ASN A 1048 -18.97 38.80 -69.56
N ASN A 1049 -19.70 39.52 -70.40
CA ASN A 1049 -21.14 39.82 -70.24
C ASN A 1049 -21.62 40.19 -68.81
N PRO A 1050 -20.96 41.12 -68.09
CA PRO A 1050 -21.26 41.37 -66.68
C PRO A 1050 -22.58 42.12 -66.46
N THR A 1051 -23.23 41.83 -65.33
CA THR A 1051 -24.31 42.66 -64.76
C THR A 1051 -23.85 43.33 -63.48
N ILE A 1052 -23.87 44.66 -63.44
CA ILE A 1052 -23.41 45.46 -62.30
C ILE A 1052 -24.59 46.22 -61.68
N ASN A 1053 -25.02 45.81 -60.50
CA ASN A 1053 -26.17 46.38 -59.79
C ASN A 1053 -25.81 47.37 -58.66
N ILE A 1054 -24.51 47.56 -58.38
CA ILE A 1054 -24.01 48.44 -57.31
C ILE A 1054 -23.06 49.53 -57.83
N PRO A 1055 -22.81 50.60 -57.06
CA PRO A 1055 -21.81 51.58 -57.42
C PRO A 1055 -20.40 50.95 -57.53
N LEU A 1056 -19.74 51.16 -58.67
CA LEU A 1056 -18.39 50.67 -58.98
C LEU A 1056 -17.47 51.86 -59.20
N PHE A 1057 -16.31 51.91 -58.54
CA PHE A 1057 -15.29 52.95 -58.71
C PHE A 1057 -14.03 52.33 -59.29
N VAL A 1058 -13.66 52.67 -60.52
CA VAL A 1058 -12.39 52.25 -61.12
C VAL A 1058 -11.39 53.35 -60.84
N GLN A 1059 -10.37 53.07 -60.03
CA GLN A 1059 -9.37 54.06 -59.62
C GLN A 1059 -7.97 53.47 -59.80
N ASN A 1060 -7.02 54.28 -60.27
CA ASN A 1060 -5.62 53.86 -60.34
C ASN A 1060 -4.96 53.98 -58.96
N LEU A 1061 -4.60 52.86 -58.34
CA LEU A 1061 -3.89 52.89 -57.07
C LEU A 1061 -2.43 53.40 -57.25
N PRO A 1062 -1.91 54.22 -56.32
CA PRO A 1062 -0.68 55.01 -56.49
C PRO A 1062 0.63 54.22 -56.67
N SER A 1063 0.61 52.89 -56.68
CA SER A 1063 1.81 52.04 -56.73
C SER A 1063 2.14 51.46 -58.11
N GLU A 1064 1.27 51.59 -59.12
CA GLU A 1064 1.48 50.92 -60.41
C GLU A 1064 1.42 51.88 -61.62
N SER A 1065 2.44 51.81 -62.47
CA SER A 1065 2.61 52.68 -63.65
C SER A 1065 1.83 52.23 -64.90
N PHE A 1066 0.73 51.47 -64.72
CA PHE A 1066 -0.07 50.91 -65.82
C PHE A 1066 -1.39 51.67 -66.04
N ARG A 1067 -1.97 51.54 -67.25
CA ARG A 1067 -3.34 52.01 -67.52
C ARG A 1067 -4.31 51.05 -66.82
N VAL A 1068 -5.14 51.59 -65.94
CA VAL A 1068 -6.13 50.82 -65.19
C VAL A 1068 -7.48 50.90 -65.92
N GLY A 1069 -8.21 49.81 -66.10
CA GLY A 1069 -9.50 49.91 -66.80
C GLY A 1069 -10.40 48.70 -66.63
N LEU A 1070 -11.69 48.91 -66.85
CA LEU A 1070 -12.68 47.85 -66.96
C LEU A 1070 -12.73 47.39 -68.42
N VAL A 1071 -12.22 46.19 -68.71
CA VAL A 1071 -12.36 45.52 -70.01
C VAL A 1071 -13.54 44.57 -69.92
N VAL A 1072 -14.51 44.70 -70.82
CA VAL A 1072 -15.69 43.85 -70.88
C VAL A 1072 -15.69 43.11 -72.20
N ASP A 1073 -15.65 41.79 -72.21
CA ASP A 1073 -15.88 40.99 -73.42
C ASP A 1073 -17.38 40.68 -73.55
N GLY A 1074 -18.03 41.31 -74.52
CA GLY A 1074 -19.48 41.25 -74.75
C GLY A 1074 -20.24 42.46 -74.17
N ASP A 1075 -21.43 42.20 -73.62
CA ASP A 1075 -22.38 43.23 -73.18
C ASP A 1075 -22.20 43.59 -71.69
N LEU A 1076 -22.09 44.89 -71.36
CA LEU A 1076 -22.12 45.38 -69.98
C LEU A 1076 -23.54 45.82 -69.62
N GLN A 1077 -24.22 45.08 -68.73
CA GLN A 1077 -25.47 45.54 -68.12
C GLN A 1077 -25.18 46.34 -66.84
N LEU A 1078 -25.27 47.66 -66.93
CA LEU A 1078 -25.05 48.58 -65.82
C LEU A 1078 -26.39 49.09 -65.26
N ASN A 1079 -26.76 48.66 -64.06
CA ASN A 1079 -27.96 49.11 -63.36
C ASN A 1079 -27.66 50.13 -62.23
N SER A 1080 -26.39 50.53 -62.06
CA SER A 1080 -25.95 51.46 -61.01
C SER A 1080 -24.87 52.44 -61.51
N THR A 1081 -24.12 53.08 -60.61
CA THR A 1081 -23.13 54.11 -60.97
C THR A 1081 -21.73 53.52 -61.16
N LEU A 1082 -21.17 53.57 -62.36
CA LEU A 1082 -19.77 53.27 -62.66
C LEU A 1082 -18.97 54.59 -62.68
N THR A 1083 -18.10 54.84 -61.71
CA THR A 1083 -17.24 56.02 -61.66
C THR A 1083 -15.81 55.65 -62.07
N LEU A 1084 -15.28 56.24 -63.13
CA LEU A 1084 -13.86 56.16 -63.48
C LEU A 1084 -13.13 57.36 -62.85
N VAL A 1085 -12.16 57.11 -61.98
CA VAL A 1085 -11.41 58.10 -61.18
C VAL A 1085 -9.93 58.03 -61.56
N ASP A 1086 -9.23 59.15 -61.61
CA ASP A 1086 -7.79 59.31 -61.94
C ASP A 1086 -7.38 59.21 -63.43
N GLN A 1087 -6.26 59.88 -63.76
CA GLN A 1087 -5.71 59.90 -65.12
C GLN A 1087 -5.34 58.48 -65.56
N SER A 1088 -5.78 58.11 -66.77
CA SER A 1088 -5.56 56.81 -67.42
C SER A 1088 -6.53 55.68 -67.09
N THR A 1089 -7.69 55.97 -66.46
CA THR A 1089 -8.75 54.96 -66.28
C THR A 1089 -9.66 54.78 -67.50
N PHE A 1090 -9.92 53.56 -67.94
CA PHE A 1090 -10.77 53.31 -69.13
C PHE A 1090 -11.86 52.26 -68.92
N LEU A 1091 -12.89 52.28 -69.78
CA LEU A 1091 -13.85 51.21 -70.00
C LEU A 1091 -13.66 50.73 -71.44
N ALA A 1092 -13.12 49.53 -71.64
CA ALA A 1092 -13.03 48.90 -72.94
C ALA A 1092 -14.11 47.83 -73.09
N LEU A 1093 -14.81 47.78 -74.21
CA LEU A 1093 -15.76 46.72 -74.56
C LEU A 1093 -15.21 45.97 -75.77
N THR A 1094 -14.78 44.73 -75.58
CA THR A 1094 -14.37 43.79 -76.64
C THR A 1094 -15.51 42.81 -76.93
N ASP A 1095 -15.43 42.07 -78.02
CA ASP A 1095 -16.36 40.96 -78.33
C ASP A 1095 -15.58 40.03 -79.25
N ASP A 1096 -14.53 39.40 -78.71
CA ASP A 1096 -13.54 38.73 -79.55
C ASP A 1096 -14.01 37.38 -80.09
N ASP A 1097 -15.00 36.76 -79.46
CA ASP A 1097 -15.51 35.42 -79.76
C ASP A 1097 -16.64 35.33 -80.80
N ARG A 1098 -17.21 36.45 -81.26
CA ARG A 1098 -18.24 36.46 -82.33
C ARG A 1098 -17.65 36.68 -83.73
N PRO A 1099 -18.23 36.12 -84.82
CA PRO A 1099 -17.80 36.44 -86.18
C PRO A 1099 -17.90 37.95 -86.46
N SER A 1100 -16.97 38.51 -87.25
CA SER A 1100 -16.73 39.96 -87.44
C SER A 1100 -17.96 40.82 -87.74
N ASP A 1101 -19.00 40.20 -88.29
CA ASP A 1101 -20.19 40.88 -88.79
C ASP A 1101 -21.27 41.05 -87.68
N GLU A 1102 -21.06 40.42 -86.51
CA GLU A 1102 -21.98 40.41 -85.36
C GLU A 1102 -21.32 40.91 -84.05
N LYS A 1103 -20.09 41.43 -84.11
CA LYS A 1103 -19.35 41.98 -82.96
C LYS A 1103 -19.93 43.33 -82.49
N LEU A 1104 -21.06 43.27 -81.79
CA LEU A 1104 -21.75 44.41 -81.19
C LEU A 1104 -21.64 44.28 -79.66
N SER A 1105 -20.89 45.19 -79.04
CA SER A 1105 -20.88 45.32 -77.58
C SER A 1105 -21.93 46.36 -77.17
N HIS A 1106 -22.83 45.98 -76.27
CA HIS A 1106 -23.85 46.86 -75.72
C HIS A 1106 -23.49 47.32 -74.30
N LEU A 1107 -23.69 48.61 -74.04
CA LEU A 1107 -23.80 49.15 -72.69
C LEU A 1107 -25.30 49.27 -72.37
N LEU A 1108 -25.80 48.30 -71.61
CA LEU A 1108 -27.20 48.07 -71.25
C LEU A 1108 -27.52 48.61 -69.85
N GLY A 1109 -28.82 48.73 -69.53
CA GLY A 1109 -29.31 49.03 -68.18
C GLY A 1109 -29.78 50.47 -67.95
N THR A 1110 -29.92 50.85 -66.67
CA THR A 1110 -30.42 52.18 -66.22
C THR A 1110 -29.38 52.99 -65.44
N GLY A 1111 -28.14 52.47 -65.38
CA GLY A 1111 -27.07 53.04 -64.58
C GLY A 1111 -26.43 54.30 -65.18
N THR A 1112 -25.49 54.86 -64.43
CA THR A 1112 -24.74 56.07 -64.83
C THR A 1112 -23.25 55.77 -64.88
N VAL A 1113 -22.58 56.05 -66.00
CA VAL A 1113 -21.11 56.07 -66.08
C VAL A 1113 -20.63 57.49 -65.82
N VAL A 1114 -19.84 57.72 -64.77
CA VAL A 1114 -19.26 59.00 -64.41
C VAL A 1114 -17.77 59.00 -64.70
N LEU A 1115 -17.28 59.90 -65.56
CA LEU A 1115 -15.85 60.13 -65.75
C LEU A 1115 -15.44 61.26 -64.81
N ALA A 1116 -15.03 60.92 -63.59
CA ALA A 1116 -14.75 61.87 -62.53
C ALA A 1116 -13.29 62.33 -62.60
N GLN A 1117 -13.06 63.51 -63.17
CA GLN A 1117 -11.77 64.17 -63.06
C GLN A 1117 -11.74 65.03 -61.80
N PHE A 1118 -10.89 64.67 -60.83
CA PHE A 1118 -10.49 65.58 -59.75
C PHE A 1118 -9.32 66.43 -60.26
N ASP A 1119 -9.62 67.55 -60.91
CA ASP A 1119 -8.61 68.58 -61.20
C ASP A 1119 -8.73 69.69 -60.15
N PRO A 1120 -7.84 69.75 -59.14
CA PRO A 1120 -7.87 70.82 -58.15
C PRO A 1120 -7.47 72.18 -58.74
N ASN A 1121 -6.96 72.27 -59.98
CA ASN A 1121 -6.57 73.52 -60.61
C ASN A 1121 -6.97 73.58 -62.10
N PRO A 1122 -8.17 74.09 -62.43
CA PRO A 1122 -8.71 74.12 -63.79
C PRO A 1122 -7.93 75.01 -64.79
N ASN A 1123 -6.78 75.57 -64.40
CA ASN A 1123 -5.96 76.50 -65.20
C ASN A 1123 -4.57 75.96 -65.56
N ASP A 1124 -4.21 74.71 -65.22
CA ASP A 1124 -3.00 74.12 -65.79
C ASP A 1124 -3.30 73.54 -67.19
N ASP A 1125 -2.55 74.00 -68.20
CA ASP A 1125 -2.65 73.53 -69.60
C ASP A 1125 -1.98 72.14 -69.76
N ILE A 1126 -1.99 71.31 -68.72
CA ILE A 1126 -1.46 69.95 -68.80
C ILE A 1126 -2.45 69.16 -69.66
N ALA A 1127 -1.94 68.57 -70.75
CA ALA A 1127 -2.71 67.69 -71.62
C ALA A 1127 -3.13 66.44 -70.83
N VAL A 1128 -4.29 66.53 -70.17
CA VAL A 1128 -4.85 65.41 -69.41
C VAL A 1128 -5.45 64.42 -70.40
N SER A 1129 -4.64 63.50 -70.90
CA SER A 1129 -5.12 62.20 -71.36
C SER A 1129 -5.60 61.42 -70.14
N GLY A 1130 -6.75 60.76 -70.21
CA GLY A 1130 -7.00 59.79 -69.15
C GLY A 1130 -8.18 58.88 -69.34
N HIS A 1131 -9.38 59.45 -69.46
CA HIS A 1131 -10.59 58.63 -69.43
C HIS A 1131 -11.08 58.26 -70.83
N SER A 1132 -11.27 56.97 -71.10
CA SER A 1132 -11.86 56.53 -72.37
C SER A 1132 -12.90 55.44 -72.19
N ILE A 1133 -14.04 55.55 -72.85
CA ILE A 1133 -14.94 54.43 -73.14
C ILE A 1133 -14.66 54.01 -74.58
N SER A 1134 -14.15 52.81 -74.81
CA SER A 1134 -13.77 52.35 -76.13
C SER A 1134 -14.37 51.00 -76.44
N SER A 1135 -14.85 50.77 -77.66
CA SER A 1135 -15.01 49.40 -78.18
C SER A 1135 -14.04 49.17 -79.33
N ALA A 1136 -13.48 47.96 -79.40
CA ALA A 1136 -12.63 47.56 -80.52
C ALA A 1136 -13.42 47.46 -81.85
N ASN A 1137 -14.74 47.21 -81.78
CA ASN A 1137 -15.63 47.05 -82.94
C ASN A 1137 -16.75 48.08 -82.87
N SER A 1138 -18.01 47.65 -82.74
CA SER A 1138 -19.18 48.53 -82.60
C SER A 1138 -19.63 48.66 -81.13
N LEU A 1139 -19.89 49.89 -80.69
CA LEU A 1139 -20.38 50.24 -79.36
C LEU A 1139 -21.81 50.78 -79.45
N THR A 1140 -22.76 50.13 -78.76
CA THR A 1140 -24.11 50.67 -78.59
C THR A 1140 -24.37 51.04 -77.13
N ILE A 1141 -24.63 52.33 -76.86
CA ILE A 1141 -25.09 52.82 -75.55
C ILE A 1141 -26.61 52.85 -75.57
N GLU A 1142 -27.27 51.91 -74.89
CA GLU A 1142 -28.73 51.74 -74.99
C GLU A 1142 -29.53 52.81 -74.21
N ALA A 1143 -30.82 52.89 -74.54
CA ALA A 1143 -31.74 53.81 -73.88
C ALA A 1143 -31.89 53.46 -72.39
N GLY A 1144 -31.51 54.38 -71.51
CA GLY A 1144 -31.53 54.19 -70.05
C GLY A 1144 -30.19 54.44 -69.38
N VAL A 1145 -29.08 54.27 -70.12
CA VAL A 1145 -27.74 54.56 -69.60
C VAL A 1145 -27.42 56.04 -69.72
N THR A 1146 -26.89 56.63 -68.63
CA THR A 1146 -26.39 58.02 -68.62
C THR A 1146 -24.87 58.03 -68.56
N ILE A 1147 -24.19 58.76 -69.42
CA ILE A 1147 -22.75 59.01 -69.33
C ILE A 1147 -22.54 60.46 -68.91
N ARG A 1148 -21.95 60.69 -67.75
CA ARG A 1148 -21.57 62.02 -67.26
C ARG A 1148 -20.06 62.15 -67.36
N ALA A 1149 -19.59 62.88 -68.36
CA ALA A 1149 -18.18 62.93 -68.68
C ALA A 1149 -17.63 64.34 -68.43
N GLY A 1150 -16.59 64.52 -67.61
CA GLY A 1150 -15.81 65.77 -67.58
C GLY A 1150 -14.94 65.90 -68.84
N LYS A 1151 -13.63 65.67 -68.73
CA LYS A 1151 -12.72 65.48 -69.90
C LYS A 1151 -12.47 63.98 -70.11
N GLY A 1152 -12.97 63.41 -71.20
CA GLY A 1152 -12.77 61.99 -71.58
C GLY A 1152 -13.12 61.72 -73.04
N SER A 1153 -12.82 60.52 -73.55
CA SER A 1153 -13.15 60.13 -74.92
C SER A 1153 -14.11 58.96 -74.98
N ILE A 1154 -15.04 58.98 -75.94
CA ILE A 1154 -15.83 57.81 -76.30
C ILE A 1154 -15.41 57.43 -77.73
N SER A 1155 -15.02 56.18 -77.94
CA SER A 1155 -14.58 55.69 -79.24
C SER A 1155 -15.10 54.30 -79.58
N SER A 1156 -15.27 54.04 -80.87
CA SER A 1156 -15.61 52.73 -81.40
C SER A 1156 -14.72 52.47 -82.62
N GLY A 1157 -14.26 51.23 -82.82
CA GLY A 1157 -13.50 50.85 -84.03
C GLY A 1157 -14.32 50.99 -85.31
N ASP A 1158 -15.59 50.56 -85.28
CA ASP A 1158 -16.52 50.58 -86.41
C ASP A 1158 -17.70 51.54 -86.16
N VAL A 1159 -18.79 51.08 -85.53
CA VAL A 1159 -20.04 51.86 -85.39
C VAL A 1159 -20.29 52.26 -83.93
N LEU A 1160 -20.46 53.56 -83.68
CA LEU A 1160 -20.94 54.08 -82.39
C LEU A 1160 -22.44 54.43 -82.47
N ARG A 1161 -23.30 53.71 -81.76
CA ARG A 1161 -24.73 54.03 -81.61
C ARG A 1161 -25.01 54.55 -80.20
N ILE A 1162 -25.58 55.75 -80.09
CA ILE A 1162 -25.93 56.34 -78.80
C ILE A 1162 -27.45 56.51 -78.73
N ARG A 1163 -28.10 55.70 -77.91
CA ARG A 1163 -29.53 55.78 -77.57
C ARG A 1163 -29.76 56.28 -76.13
N GLY A 1164 -28.72 56.27 -75.29
CA GLY A 1164 -28.70 56.84 -73.93
C GLY A 1164 -28.47 58.36 -73.89
N ILE A 1165 -28.18 58.89 -72.69
CA ILE A 1165 -27.94 60.32 -72.44
C ILE A 1165 -26.47 60.57 -72.16
N ILE A 1166 -25.85 61.56 -72.82
CA ILE A 1166 -24.50 62.04 -72.49
C ILE A 1166 -24.61 63.46 -71.92
N ILE A 1167 -24.01 63.70 -70.75
CA ILE A 1167 -24.07 64.97 -70.02
C ILE A 1167 -22.63 65.47 -69.76
N ASP A 1168 -22.42 66.77 -69.95
CA ASP A 1168 -21.22 67.54 -69.61
C ASP A 1168 -19.91 67.18 -70.35
N LEU A 1169 -19.94 66.44 -71.47
CA LEU A 1169 -18.74 66.00 -72.21
C LEU A 1169 -17.85 67.18 -72.69
N HIS A 1170 -16.72 67.40 -72.02
CA HIS A 1170 -15.66 68.37 -72.36
C HIS A 1170 -14.44 67.71 -73.03
N GLY A 1171 -14.62 66.57 -73.72
CA GLY A 1171 -13.56 65.80 -74.39
C GLY A 1171 -13.85 65.40 -75.84
N GLN A 1172 -13.20 64.36 -76.35
CA GLN A 1172 -13.25 63.94 -77.76
C GLN A 1172 -14.23 62.78 -77.99
N LEU A 1173 -15.19 62.94 -78.89
CA LEU A 1173 -16.00 61.85 -79.43
C LEU A 1173 -15.35 61.37 -80.75
N ASN A 1174 -14.67 60.23 -80.72
CA ASN A 1174 -13.99 59.68 -81.89
C ASN A 1174 -14.82 58.54 -82.47
N VAL A 1175 -15.61 58.83 -83.50
CA VAL A 1175 -16.40 57.82 -84.21
C VAL A 1175 -15.52 57.19 -85.29
N GLY A 1176 -15.58 55.86 -85.43
CA GLY A 1176 -15.11 55.17 -86.63
C GLY A 1176 -15.89 55.62 -87.88
N ASP A 1177 -15.81 54.87 -88.99
CA ASP A 1177 -16.57 55.22 -90.19
C ASP A 1177 -18.06 55.37 -89.85
N VAL A 1178 -18.59 56.59 -90.04
CA VAL A 1178 -20.00 56.90 -89.83
C VAL A 1178 -20.78 56.17 -90.91
N VAL A 1179 -21.31 54.99 -90.58
CA VAL A 1179 -22.29 54.33 -91.42
C VAL A 1179 -23.61 55.09 -91.22
N ASP A 1180 -24.08 55.69 -92.30
CA ASP A 1180 -25.29 56.51 -92.38
C ASP A 1180 -26.52 55.66 -92.02
N GLU A 1181 -26.91 55.60 -90.74
CA GLU A 1181 -28.29 55.38 -90.23
C GLU A 1181 -28.44 55.66 -88.73
#